data_AF-A0A507D5M2-F1
#
_entry.id   AF-A0A507D5M2-F1
#
_cell.length_a   1.000
_cell.length_b   1.000
_cell.length_c   1.000
_cell.angle_alpha   90.00
_cell.angle_beta   90.00
_cell.angle_gamma   90.00
#
_symmetry.space_group_name_H-M   'P 1'
#
loop_
_entity.id
_entity.type
_entity.pdbx_description
1 polymer ?
#
loop_
_entity_poly.entity_id
_entity_poly.type
_entity_poly.pdbx_seq_one_letter_code
_entity_poly.pdbx_strand_id
1 'polypeptide(L)'
;MANLLLLLIASWLSLCIWTICARPCTNIAAPPTLATQRAVLNLDNYPLNLTLWTDSAYLFTFYWRAETAPCADGLRVALVLQSLPGQSLDAQTWAGLGFGDFMLDPSTFFVVMKGAPPASTGVTLTEYKSRAAYKPPMPSSSINPFMRPVSAGSDQQADGTQSLFSEFWIPANVTDGYHPNINLHASQPFVFAFQPAPDSANDGFSFHDQYRGHVLVHSLTGSNVGFMQLVQASRIDASVESTFKALHAWGMLTAWFLLLPLGIFYARYFRSSTGWLLAHLSIQAAALALIILCFVIILVTIQLWSQVHARIGVALIVIMLIQATLGVCKFYCLRTGRMIRFDKCMKLGHHVVGPLAMALACYQTYLGLQTLVPWSEPRGKGMWYYWFVLLGLWIPVFISFEIWYTLQQTNDPRRWMNEAAKLWNSVGHPFGASRKSSSGSESALGVMATKDVQRHNSVHSLQTLTTEPALARLNIPVNISLQEKSLKSFTWETLDEAVNEGNLYVVANGRYVFDLNEWRFSHPGGSSIFEQVAGTDITFDFFASAGYDVAEFSFRVERADTRESPQLPAAPAIAPISPAPGGSAGSYNFPAQIPAALSSLTRKDWEMIQSTRKPHVHTRLAIKRLSSMIVGEMSPSAPHRVIVPPSPYRAFSPYEYVRYAVTHVVRIVATASKNTTLASTRPSTPTPSVSNLQNHKNGPVIKSDGETWYRVRFARLYPFDRREGEPKELMVGSRMEIQFSIAGSTSNSSLNVSNGESIRQQVSRWLTPIRGDLIAFEVLIKVMKNAMGPLANLIKTLKAGKRQFKMRGPFGTPLVHPSRPLSMTQSSSWIPDEMVFIVAGSGVLCFCQYVEYQVFRVGLPLKIHASFQPRHPDELELDPLIHTQVTVTQFMGDGWAHGFLSHQKKMSGTTDAGYFPVSHTWPPLRSRIKLLYTVRHISDVAAMTTIKALGLSYPWLLQSTIHVTDTTSGPRTSTSSASSDSSVYQTEFGEIHPHSRVTEETLSQYLHELRASSEQAKRRIVIAGPESFCAMAYSTCTAFGFDCSDLVLYSPGTVT
;
A
#
# COMPACT_ATOMS: atom_id res chain seq x y z
N MET A 1 6.82 10.44 10.47
CA MET A 1 5.64 11.26 10.10
C MET A 1 4.59 11.35 11.21
N ALA A 2 4.10 10.25 11.80
CA ALA A 2 3.11 10.32 12.90
C ALA A 2 3.61 11.13 14.11
N ASN A 3 4.87 10.94 14.53
CA ASN A 3 5.48 11.71 15.64
C ASN A 3 5.70 13.19 15.29
N LEU A 4 5.99 13.51 14.02
CA LEU A 4 6.13 14.89 13.54
C LEU A 4 4.77 15.61 13.54
N LEU A 5 3.71 14.90 13.14
CA LEU A 5 2.34 15.40 13.19
C LEU A 5 1.86 15.62 14.64
N LEU A 6 2.20 14.70 15.56
CA LEU A 6 1.90 14.85 16.99
C LEU A 6 2.63 16.04 17.63
N LEU A 7 3.91 16.27 17.28
CA LEU A 7 4.68 17.44 17.73
C LEU A 7 4.12 18.75 17.15
N LEU A 8 3.73 18.75 15.88
CA LEU A 8 3.08 19.91 15.25
C LEU A 8 1.72 20.21 15.88
N ILE A 9 0.92 19.19 16.19
CA ILE A 9 -0.38 19.35 16.88
C ILE A 9 -0.17 19.83 18.32
N ALA A 10 0.81 19.30 19.06
CA ALA A 10 1.12 19.73 20.42
C ALA A 10 1.66 21.17 20.46
N SER A 11 2.52 21.54 19.52
CA SER A 11 3.03 22.91 19.37
C SER A 11 1.92 23.87 18.97
N TRP A 12 1.01 23.46 18.07
CA TRP A 12 -0.16 24.25 17.68
C TRP A 12 -1.16 24.41 18.83
N LEU A 13 -1.42 23.34 19.61
CA LEU A 13 -2.24 23.40 20.83
C LEU A 13 -1.61 24.29 21.90
N SER A 14 -0.29 24.21 22.11
CA SER A 14 0.44 25.09 23.03
C SER A 14 0.36 26.55 22.58
N LEU A 15 0.51 26.83 21.29
CA LEU A 15 0.38 28.17 20.72
C LEU A 15 -1.07 28.70 20.85
N CYS A 16 -2.07 27.84 20.63
CA CYS A 16 -3.48 28.17 20.83
C CYS A 16 -3.81 28.43 22.31
N ILE A 17 -3.31 27.59 23.23
CA ILE A 17 -3.49 27.80 24.68
C ILE A 17 -2.78 29.09 25.11
N TRP A 18 -1.57 29.35 24.62
CA TRP A 18 -0.83 30.56 24.94
C TRP A 18 -1.49 31.81 24.36
N THR A 19 -2.02 31.78 23.13
CA THR A 19 -2.77 32.92 22.55
C THR A 19 -4.16 33.12 23.19
N ILE A 20 -4.78 32.06 23.71
CA ILE A 20 -6.04 32.16 24.48
C ILE A 20 -5.78 32.70 25.89
N CYS A 21 -4.67 32.32 26.54
CA CYS A 21 -4.31 32.79 27.89
C CYS A 21 -3.58 34.15 27.91
N ALA A 22 -2.87 34.52 26.84
CA ALA A 22 -2.05 35.73 26.76
C ALA A 22 -2.75 36.88 26.02
N ARG A 23 -4.07 37.07 26.20
CA ARG A 23 -4.64 38.39 25.90
C ARG A 23 -4.16 39.35 26.99
N PRO A 24 -3.37 40.39 26.66
CA PRO A 24 -3.11 41.44 27.62
C PRO A 24 -4.45 42.06 27.99
N CYS A 25 -4.72 42.17 29.29
CA CYS A 25 -5.72 43.07 29.83
C CYS A 25 -5.29 44.48 29.37
N THR A 26 -5.73 44.87 28.18
CA THR A 26 -5.63 46.24 27.72
C THR A 26 -6.57 47.01 28.63
N ASN A 27 -6.02 47.95 29.40
CA ASN A 27 -6.80 48.91 30.16
C ASN A 27 -7.65 49.68 29.14
N ILE A 28 -8.89 49.23 28.95
CA ILE A 28 -9.88 49.95 28.15
C ILE A 28 -10.10 51.25 28.90
N ALA A 29 -9.75 52.38 28.27
CA ALA A 29 -10.04 53.69 28.82
C ALA A 29 -11.53 53.76 29.16
N ALA A 30 -11.86 54.31 30.34
CA ALA A 30 -13.26 54.46 30.75
C ALA A 30 -14.03 55.16 29.61
N PRO A 31 -15.20 54.64 29.19
CA PRO A 31 -15.97 55.25 28.13
C PRO A 31 -16.31 56.70 28.51
N PRO A 32 -16.38 57.62 27.54
CA PRO A 32 -16.75 59.01 27.82
C PRO A 32 -18.15 59.04 28.45
N THR A 33 -18.20 59.24 29.76
CA THR A 33 -19.44 59.46 30.51
C THR A 33 -19.89 60.89 30.31
N LEU A 34 -20.96 61.09 29.54
CA LEU A 34 -21.59 62.39 29.40
C LEU A 34 -22.52 62.59 30.60
N ALA A 35 -22.08 63.39 31.57
CA ALA A 35 -22.93 63.83 32.68
C ALA A 35 -23.94 64.86 32.13
N THR A 36 -25.21 64.46 32.03
CA THR A 36 -26.30 65.37 31.62
C THR A 36 -26.77 66.21 32.79
N GLN A 37 -27.10 67.48 32.53
CA GLN A 37 -27.75 68.35 33.52
C GLN A 37 -29.14 67.78 33.89
N ARG A 38 -29.49 67.87 35.18
CA ARG A 38 -30.79 67.46 35.71
C ARG A 38 -31.88 68.32 35.08
N ALA A 39 -32.64 67.76 34.15
CA ALA A 39 -33.76 68.43 33.48
C ALA A 39 -35.05 67.65 33.73
N VAL A 40 -36.19 68.34 33.70
CA VAL A 40 -37.53 67.72 33.80
C VAL A 40 -37.87 67.15 32.42
N LEU A 41 -38.18 65.84 32.34
CA LEU A 41 -38.63 65.22 31.10
C LEU A 41 -40.04 65.69 30.77
N ASN A 42 -40.19 66.49 29.71
CA ASN A 42 -41.49 66.85 29.19
C ASN A 42 -41.94 65.82 28.13
N LEU A 43 -42.78 64.87 28.57
CA LEU A 43 -43.31 63.81 27.71
C LEU A 43 -44.28 64.32 26.63
N ASP A 44 -44.84 65.52 26.76
CA ASP A 44 -45.75 66.11 25.75
C ASP A 44 -45.02 66.42 24.43
N ASN A 45 -43.68 66.46 24.44
CA ASN A 45 -42.86 66.63 23.24
C ASN A 45 -42.82 65.37 22.35
N TYR A 46 -43.37 64.24 22.81
CA TYR A 46 -43.30 62.94 22.16
C TYR A 46 -44.68 62.48 21.70
N PRO A 47 -44.98 62.60 20.39
CA PRO A 47 -46.27 62.17 19.85
C PRO A 47 -46.44 60.65 19.83
N LEU A 48 -45.34 59.89 19.90
CA LEU A 48 -45.33 58.43 19.81
C LEU A 48 -44.70 57.81 21.07
N ASN A 49 -45.34 56.77 21.58
CA ASN A 49 -44.85 56.00 22.72
C ASN A 49 -45.21 54.51 22.57
N LEU A 50 -44.41 53.67 23.22
CA LEU A 50 -44.56 52.23 23.25
C LEU A 50 -44.13 51.68 24.61
N THR A 51 -45.06 51.03 25.30
CA THR A 51 -44.74 50.23 26.48
C THR A 51 -44.00 48.96 26.05
N LEU A 52 -42.70 48.93 26.29
CA LEU A 52 -41.83 47.78 26.01
C LEU A 52 -42.09 46.64 27.00
N TRP A 53 -42.32 46.98 28.27
CA TRP A 53 -42.57 46.00 29.33
C TRP A 53 -43.52 46.54 30.38
N THR A 54 -44.39 45.68 30.90
CA THR A 54 -45.20 45.95 32.09
C THR A 54 -45.42 44.65 32.87
N ASP A 55 -45.22 44.71 34.19
CA ASP A 55 -45.64 43.68 35.13
C ASP A 55 -46.12 44.30 36.44
N SER A 56 -46.29 43.50 37.49
CA SER A 56 -46.75 43.96 38.80
C SER A 56 -45.74 44.83 39.56
N ALA A 57 -44.53 45.01 39.05
CA ALA A 57 -43.46 45.73 39.73
C ALA A 57 -42.86 46.87 38.89
N TYR A 58 -42.78 46.74 37.57
CA TYR A 58 -42.07 47.68 36.71
C TYR A 58 -42.80 47.98 35.40
N LEU A 59 -42.58 49.19 34.90
CA LEU A 59 -43.06 49.68 33.61
C LEU A 59 -41.87 50.26 32.82
N PHE A 60 -41.59 49.75 31.63
CA PHE A 60 -40.55 50.27 30.75
C PHE A 60 -41.16 50.78 29.45
N THR A 61 -41.03 52.09 29.20
CA THR A 61 -41.66 52.77 28.08
C THR A 61 -40.63 53.49 27.22
N PHE A 62 -40.81 53.40 25.90
CA PHE A 62 -40.02 54.03 24.86
C PHE A 62 -40.86 55.11 24.18
N TYR A 63 -40.42 56.36 24.25
CA TYR A 63 -41.02 57.52 23.60
C TYR A 63 -40.10 57.99 22.49
N TRP A 64 -40.65 58.42 21.35
CA TRP A 64 -39.83 58.97 20.28
C TRP A 64 -40.57 59.96 19.38
N ARG A 65 -39.80 60.78 18.67
CA ARG A 65 -40.27 61.56 17.52
C ARG A 65 -39.21 61.57 16.43
N ALA A 66 -39.64 61.51 15.17
CA ALA A 66 -38.76 61.80 14.05
C ALA A 66 -38.55 63.32 13.98
N GLU A 67 -37.29 63.75 13.92
CA GLU A 67 -36.94 65.15 13.68
C GLU A 67 -36.55 65.31 12.20
N THR A 68 -37.35 66.07 11.45
CA THR A 68 -37.10 66.42 10.05
C THR A 68 -36.98 67.95 9.96
N ALA A 69 -35.76 68.45 9.75
CA ALA A 69 -35.39 69.87 9.66
C ALA A 69 -35.70 70.76 10.91
N PRO A 70 -34.87 71.77 11.23
CA PRO A 70 -33.64 72.19 10.52
C PRO A 70 -32.40 71.32 10.81
N CYS A 71 -32.53 70.26 11.63
CA CYS A 71 -31.46 69.28 11.87
C CYS A 71 -31.42 68.18 10.78
N ALA A 72 -30.29 67.49 10.65
CA ALA A 72 -30.19 66.28 9.84
C ALA A 72 -31.23 65.25 10.30
N ASP A 73 -31.83 64.51 9.36
CA ASP A 73 -32.87 63.53 9.66
C ASP A 73 -32.41 62.58 10.78
N GLY A 74 -33.24 62.41 11.81
CA GLY A 74 -32.88 61.64 12.99
C GLY A 74 -34.05 61.29 13.89
N LEU A 75 -33.76 60.48 14.91
CA LEU A 75 -34.70 60.01 15.91
C LEU A 75 -34.35 60.61 17.26
N ARG A 76 -35.26 61.40 17.83
CA ARG A 76 -35.17 61.82 19.23
C ARG A 76 -35.96 60.83 20.07
N VAL A 77 -35.30 60.26 21.07
CA VAL A 77 -35.79 59.15 21.89
C VAL A 77 -35.76 59.53 23.36
N ALA A 78 -36.79 59.16 24.10
CA ALA A 78 -36.77 59.12 25.56
C ALA A 78 -37.10 57.71 26.07
N LEU A 79 -36.21 57.16 26.90
CA LEU A 79 -36.39 55.91 27.62
C LEU A 79 -36.85 56.21 29.04
N VAL A 80 -37.89 55.53 29.52
CA VAL A 80 -38.44 55.73 30.87
C VAL A 80 -38.69 54.38 31.52
N LEU A 81 -37.93 54.05 32.57
CA LEU A 81 -38.14 52.88 33.42
C LEU A 81 -38.75 53.35 34.75
N GLN A 82 -39.91 52.82 35.11
CA GLN A 82 -40.67 53.17 36.31
C GLN A 82 -40.87 51.95 37.20
N SER A 83 -40.73 52.14 38.52
CA SER A 83 -41.27 51.20 39.52
C SER A 83 -42.74 51.49 39.78
N LEU A 84 -43.52 50.47 40.08
CA LEU A 84 -44.90 50.65 40.57
C LEU A 84 -44.89 50.97 42.08
N PRO A 85 -45.98 51.53 42.64
CA PRO A 85 -46.05 51.87 44.07
C PRO A 85 -45.65 50.70 44.97
N GLY A 86 -44.71 50.95 45.88
CA GLY A 86 -44.17 49.93 46.80
C GLY A 86 -42.96 49.14 46.27
N GLN A 87 -42.49 49.41 45.05
CA GLN A 87 -41.23 48.88 44.50
C GLN A 87 -40.18 50.00 44.36
N SER A 88 -38.91 49.65 44.52
CA SER A 88 -37.77 50.57 44.41
C SER A 88 -36.83 50.20 43.28
N LEU A 89 -36.27 51.20 42.60
CA LEU A 89 -35.14 51.04 41.70
C LEU A 89 -33.83 51.12 42.52
N ASP A 90 -32.92 50.17 42.31
CA ASP A 90 -31.57 50.20 42.90
C ASP A 90 -30.75 51.38 42.34
N ALA A 91 -29.79 51.89 43.11
CA ALA A 91 -28.84 52.90 42.63
C ALA A 91 -28.06 52.44 41.39
N GLN A 92 -27.91 51.13 41.17
CA GLN A 92 -27.26 50.55 40.00
C GLN A 92 -28.23 50.15 38.87
N THR A 93 -29.54 50.42 39.00
CA THR A 93 -30.53 50.11 37.96
C THR A 93 -30.05 50.58 36.58
N TRP A 94 -30.26 49.73 35.59
CA TRP A 94 -30.05 50.12 34.20
C TRP A 94 -31.19 49.64 33.31
N ALA A 95 -31.39 50.36 32.22
CA ALA A 95 -32.24 49.95 31.11
C ALA A 95 -31.55 50.28 29.79
N GLY A 96 -31.75 49.43 28.80
CA GLY A 96 -31.12 49.57 27.50
C GLY A 96 -32.06 49.30 26.35
N LEU A 97 -31.83 50.02 25.26
CA LEU A 97 -32.48 49.82 23.97
C LEU A 97 -31.40 49.55 22.92
N GLY A 98 -31.51 48.45 22.21
CA GLY A 98 -30.64 48.09 21.09
C GLY A 98 -31.35 48.23 19.76
N PHE A 99 -30.62 48.71 18.76
CA PHE A 99 -31.11 48.93 17.40
C PHE A 99 -30.58 47.79 16.52
N GLY A 100 -31.46 46.85 16.17
CA GLY A 100 -31.10 45.62 15.47
C GLY A 100 -32.04 44.46 15.80
N ASP A 101 -31.93 43.36 15.05
CA ASP A 101 -32.85 42.21 15.14
C ASP A 101 -32.73 41.44 16.45
N PHE A 102 -31.50 41.24 16.95
CA PHE A 102 -31.23 40.48 18.16
C PHE A 102 -29.86 40.82 18.77
N MET A 103 -29.67 40.48 20.05
CA MET A 103 -28.43 40.76 20.78
C MET A 103 -27.20 40.04 20.20
N LEU A 104 -27.37 38.91 19.53
CA LEU A 104 -26.28 38.17 18.87
C LEU A 104 -25.82 38.79 17.54
N ASP A 105 -26.51 39.80 17.02
CA ASP A 105 -26.08 40.47 15.79
C ASP A 105 -24.96 41.49 16.12
N PRO A 106 -23.75 41.36 15.53
CA PRO A 106 -22.65 42.30 15.75
C PRO A 106 -22.93 43.74 15.29
N SER A 107 -23.98 43.96 14.46
CA SER A 107 -24.44 45.28 14.05
C SER A 107 -25.39 45.95 15.05
N THR A 108 -25.92 45.18 16.02
CA THR A 108 -26.74 45.74 17.09
C THR A 108 -25.87 46.58 18.02
N PHE A 109 -26.18 47.86 18.11
CA PHE A 109 -25.67 48.76 19.14
C PHE A 109 -26.76 49.00 20.18
N PHE A 110 -26.36 49.32 21.41
CA PHE A 110 -27.22 49.51 22.56
C PHE A 110 -26.97 50.89 23.15
N VAL A 111 -28.04 51.57 23.49
CA VAL A 111 -28.03 52.74 24.35
C VAL A 111 -28.48 52.29 25.72
N VAL A 112 -27.62 52.46 26.73
CA VAL A 112 -27.92 52.03 28.10
C VAL A 112 -27.90 53.25 29.01
N MET A 113 -29.01 53.44 29.73
CA MET A 113 -29.08 54.35 30.86
C MET A 113 -28.80 53.60 32.15
N LYS A 114 -27.90 54.11 32.99
CA LYS A 114 -27.52 53.52 34.28
C LYS A 114 -27.56 54.58 35.37
N GLY A 115 -28.18 54.26 36.50
CA GLY A 115 -28.15 55.08 37.71
C GLY A 115 -26.72 55.21 38.26
N ALA A 116 -26.31 56.42 38.66
CA ALA A 116 -25.02 56.65 39.31
C ALA A 116 -25.14 56.50 40.84
N PRO A 117 -24.33 55.66 41.49
CA PRO A 117 -24.17 55.66 42.93
C PRO A 117 -23.22 56.79 43.38
N PRO A 118 -23.50 57.53 44.47
CA PRO A 118 -24.74 57.59 45.23
C PRO A 118 -25.84 58.36 44.49
N ALA A 119 -27.11 58.05 44.81
CA ALA A 119 -28.36 58.48 44.17
C ALA A 119 -28.54 59.99 43.86
N SER A 120 -27.59 60.85 44.25
CA SER A 120 -27.55 62.28 44.02
C SER A 120 -26.80 62.73 42.75
N THR A 121 -26.11 61.85 42.02
CA THR A 121 -25.12 62.27 41.00
C THR A 121 -25.46 62.03 39.53
N GLY A 122 -26.65 61.52 39.21
CA GLY A 122 -27.22 61.59 37.85
C GLY A 122 -27.38 60.24 37.14
N VAL A 123 -27.88 60.30 35.90
CA VAL A 123 -28.05 59.13 35.02
C VAL A 123 -26.97 59.18 33.97
N THR A 124 -26.24 58.08 33.82
CA THR A 124 -25.23 57.94 32.76
C THR A 124 -25.85 57.29 31.55
N LEU A 125 -25.67 57.90 30.39
CA LEU A 125 -26.07 57.34 29.11
C LEU A 125 -24.81 56.91 28.35
N THR A 126 -24.75 55.65 27.95
CA THR A 126 -23.55 55.11 27.29
C THR A 126 -23.95 54.21 26.12
N GLU A 127 -23.17 54.32 25.05
CA GLU A 127 -23.31 53.49 23.86
C GLU A 127 -22.47 52.22 23.99
N TYR A 128 -23.08 51.09 23.67
CA TYR A 128 -22.45 49.78 23.69
C TYR A 128 -22.64 49.05 22.37
N LYS A 129 -21.71 48.17 22.04
CA LYS A 129 -21.76 47.28 20.88
C LYS A 129 -22.00 45.84 21.30
N SER A 130 -22.81 45.11 20.52
CA SER A 130 -22.93 43.66 20.65
C SER A 130 -21.57 42.96 20.49
N ARG A 131 -21.35 41.92 21.31
CA ARG A 131 -20.21 40.99 21.18
C ARG A 131 -20.50 39.80 20.27
N ALA A 132 -21.67 39.76 19.61
CA ALA A 132 -22.17 38.59 18.88
C ALA A 132 -22.21 37.29 19.71
N ALA A 133 -22.46 37.42 21.02
CA ALA A 133 -22.57 36.33 22.00
C ALA A 133 -23.51 36.80 23.13
N TYR A 134 -24.06 35.88 23.95
CA TYR A 134 -24.86 36.24 25.14
C TYR A 134 -23.99 36.80 26.29
N LYS A 135 -23.10 37.74 25.97
CA LYS A 135 -22.21 38.44 26.90
C LYS A 135 -22.64 39.88 27.07
N PRO A 136 -22.32 40.53 28.21
CA PRO A 136 -22.44 41.97 28.35
C PRO A 136 -21.89 42.71 27.13
N PRO A 137 -22.64 43.66 26.55
CA PRO A 137 -22.18 44.42 25.39
C PRO A 137 -20.96 45.28 25.81
N MET A 138 -20.10 45.62 24.86
CA MET A 138 -18.89 46.41 25.15
C MET A 138 -19.16 47.89 24.97
N PRO A 139 -18.65 48.78 25.83
CA PRO A 139 -18.68 50.21 25.54
C PRO A 139 -18.10 50.49 24.16
N SER A 140 -18.78 51.32 23.36
CA SER A 140 -18.22 51.76 22.08
C SER A 140 -16.99 52.63 22.37
N SER A 141 -15.84 52.26 21.79
CA SER A 141 -14.61 53.05 21.90
C SER A 141 -14.52 54.14 20.83
N SER A 142 -15.61 54.46 20.13
CA SER A 142 -15.61 55.49 19.09
C SER A 142 -15.35 56.86 19.72
N ILE A 143 -14.39 57.59 19.16
CA ILE A 143 -14.01 58.95 19.59
C ILE A 143 -15.20 59.93 19.44
N ASN A 144 -16.17 59.58 18.59
CA ASN A 144 -17.44 60.29 18.42
C ASN A 144 -18.59 59.33 18.75
N PRO A 145 -19.33 59.54 19.86
CA PRO A 145 -20.53 58.75 20.13
C PRO A 145 -21.58 59.04 19.04
N PHE A 146 -22.22 57.98 18.55
CA PHE A 146 -23.23 58.08 17.50
C PHE A 146 -24.50 58.78 18.01
N MET A 147 -24.81 58.49 19.27
CA MET A 147 -25.91 59.09 20.00
C MET A 147 -25.48 60.37 20.72
N ARG A 148 -26.32 61.41 20.67
CA ARG A 148 -26.14 62.68 21.37
C ARG A 148 -27.10 62.75 22.56
N PRO A 149 -26.63 62.75 23.82
CA PRO A 149 -27.51 62.90 24.97
C PRO A 149 -28.14 64.29 24.98
N VAL A 150 -29.41 64.37 25.36
CA VAL A 150 -30.18 65.61 25.46
C VAL A 150 -30.48 65.92 26.93
N SER A 151 -31.08 64.97 27.65
CA SER A 151 -31.37 65.10 29.07
C SER A 151 -31.40 63.72 29.74
N ALA A 152 -31.20 63.63 31.06
CA ALA A 152 -31.43 62.41 31.80
C ALA A 152 -31.65 62.73 33.28
N GLY A 153 -32.35 61.86 33.98
CA GLY A 153 -32.66 62.10 35.38
C GLY A 153 -33.40 60.95 36.04
N SER A 154 -33.60 61.10 37.34
CA SER A 154 -34.47 60.26 38.13
C SER A 154 -35.49 61.13 38.85
N ASP A 155 -36.75 60.69 38.88
CA ASP A 155 -37.82 61.35 39.61
C ASP A 155 -38.50 60.37 40.56
N GLN A 156 -38.96 60.87 41.71
CA GLN A 156 -39.69 60.10 42.71
C GLN A 156 -41.00 60.82 43.02
N GLN A 157 -42.11 60.19 42.67
CA GLN A 157 -43.44 60.72 42.90
C GLN A 157 -43.88 60.51 44.36
N ALA A 158 -44.90 61.26 44.78
CA ALA A 158 -45.41 61.23 46.15
C ALA A 158 -46.01 59.87 46.57
N ASP A 159 -46.42 59.04 45.61
CA ASP A 159 -46.92 57.68 45.81
C ASP A 159 -45.80 56.64 45.98
N GLY A 160 -44.53 57.06 45.93
CA GLY A 160 -43.36 56.20 46.03
C GLY A 160 -42.88 55.62 44.70
N THR A 161 -43.55 55.90 43.59
CA THR A 161 -43.12 55.52 42.24
C THR A 161 -41.78 56.19 41.91
N GLN A 162 -40.77 55.38 41.57
CA GLN A 162 -39.46 55.86 41.14
C GLN A 162 -39.34 55.71 39.64
N SER A 163 -38.84 56.74 38.96
CA SER A 163 -38.58 56.72 37.53
C SER A 163 -37.13 57.04 37.23
N LEU A 164 -36.56 56.28 36.29
CA LEU A 164 -35.28 56.52 35.66
C LEU A 164 -35.54 56.85 34.20
N PHE A 165 -35.05 58.00 33.72
CA PHE A 165 -35.23 58.38 32.32
C PHE A 165 -33.97 58.94 31.67
N SER A 166 -33.92 58.79 30.34
CA SER A 166 -32.88 59.38 29.52
C SER A 166 -33.41 59.73 28.13
N GLU A 167 -33.02 60.91 27.65
CA GLU A 167 -33.37 61.50 26.38
C GLU A 167 -32.12 61.68 25.52
N PHE A 168 -32.19 61.26 24.26
CA PHE A 168 -31.08 61.34 23.32
C PHE A 168 -31.53 61.44 21.87
N TRP A 169 -30.64 61.91 21.00
CA TRP A 169 -30.85 62.03 19.56
C TRP A 169 -29.90 61.12 18.79
N ILE A 170 -30.41 60.49 17.73
CA ILE A 170 -29.67 59.57 16.85
C ILE A 170 -29.86 59.99 15.37
N PRO A 171 -28.80 60.15 14.57
CA PRO A 171 -28.93 60.40 13.13
C PRO A 171 -29.54 59.20 12.38
N ALA A 172 -30.38 59.46 11.38
CA ALA A 172 -30.98 58.41 10.55
C ALA A 172 -29.98 57.77 9.58
N ASN A 173 -29.02 58.56 9.06
CA ASN A 173 -28.01 58.09 8.11
C ASN A 173 -26.61 58.27 8.70
N VAL A 174 -25.86 57.17 8.76
CA VAL A 174 -24.54 57.08 9.39
C VAL A 174 -23.56 56.49 8.40
N THR A 175 -22.44 57.16 8.18
CA THR A 175 -21.41 56.71 7.23
C THR A 175 -20.19 56.11 7.92
N ASP A 176 -20.30 55.72 9.19
CA ASP A 176 -19.15 55.20 9.94
C ASP A 176 -18.89 53.70 9.72
N GLY A 177 -19.79 52.99 9.04
CA GLY A 177 -19.68 51.57 8.76
C GLY A 177 -19.84 50.68 10.01
N TYR A 178 -20.21 51.27 11.15
CA TYR A 178 -20.39 50.57 12.42
C TYR A 178 -21.85 50.57 12.87
N HIS A 179 -22.57 51.68 12.71
CA HIS A 179 -23.97 51.79 13.10
C HIS A 179 -24.91 51.52 11.90
N PRO A 180 -26.00 50.77 12.09
CA PRO A 180 -27.00 50.57 11.06
C PRO A 180 -27.75 51.88 10.79
N ASN A 181 -28.04 52.16 9.52
CA ASN A 181 -28.93 53.26 9.16
C ASN A 181 -30.33 53.01 9.71
N ILE A 182 -30.91 54.04 10.32
CA ILE A 182 -32.30 54.00 10.81
C ILE A 182 -33.18 54.48 9.67
N ASN A 183 -33.94 53.56 9.08
CA ASN A 183 -34.91 53.92 8.06
C ASN A 183 -36.19 54.44 8.72
N LEU A 184 -36.36 55.76 8.77
CA LEU A 184 -37.54 56.40 9.36
C LEU A 184 -38.86 55.99 8.67
N HIS A 185 -38.80 55.49 7.44
CA HIS A 185 -39.97 55.08 6.65
C HIS A 185 -40.26 53.58 6.70
N ALA A 186 -39.50 52.80 7.47
CA ALA A 186 -39.71 51.36 7.61
C ALA A 186 -39.88 50.96 9.08
N SER A 187 -40.41 49.75 9.29
CA SER A 187 -40.39 49.13 10.61
C SER A 187 -38.96 48.76 10.96
N GLN A 188 -38.49 49.27 12.11
CA GLN A 188 -37.16 48.99 12.63
C GLN A 188 -37.27 48.00 13.81
N PRO A 189 -36.42 46.95 13.85
CA PRO A 189 -36.31 46.07 15.00
C PRO A 189 -35.56 46.75 16.13
N PHE A 190 -36.12 46.61 17.32
CA PHE A 190 -35.53 47.02 18.58
C PHE A 190 -35.45 45.82 19.52
N VAL A 191 -34.35 45.71 20.23
CA VAL A 191 -34.23 44.83 21.39
C VAL A 191 -34.16 45.68 22.64
N PHE A 192 -34.70 45.19 23.74
CA PHE A 192 -34.63 45.92 24.99
C PHE A 192 -34.31 44.97 26.13
N ALA A 193 -33.64 45.50 27.15
CA ALA A 193 -33.37 44.80 28.39
C ALA A 193 -33.24 45.81 29.54
N PHE A 194 -33.60 45.42 30.75
CA PHE A 194 -33.38 46.24 31.93
C PHE A 194 -33.14 45.36 33.16
N GLN A 195 -32.53 45.92 34.20
CA GLN A 195 -32.40 45.25 35.49
C GLN A 195 -32.64 46.25 36.62
N PRO A 196 -33.74 46.12 37.37
CA PRO A 196 -34.09 47.05 38.44
C PRO A 196 -33.17 46.92 39.67
N ALA A 197 -32.61 45.73 39.93
CA ALA A 197 -31.70 45.48 41.04
C ALA A 197 -30.53 44.58 40.59
N PRO A 198 -29.52 45.13 39.90
CA PRO A 198 -28.40 44.32 39.43
C PRO A 198 -27.52 43.88 40.60
N ASP A 199 -26.98 42.67 40.49
CA ASP A 199 -26.01 42.16 41.46
C ASP A 199 -24.72 43.01 41.40
N SER A 200 -24.38 43.63 42.53
CA SER A 200 -23.19 44.47 42.73
C SER A 200 -21.86 43.78 42.36
N ALA A 201 -21.84 42.45 42.25
CA ALA A 201 -20.66 41.67 41.90
C ALA A 201 -20.31 41.69 40.40
N ASN A 202 -21.21 42.14 39.52
CA ASN A 202 -20.98 42.21 38.07
C ASN A 202 -20.99 43.68 37.60
N ASP A 203 -20.30 43.99 36.50
CA ASP A 203 -20.11 45.34 35.91
C ASP A 203 -21.41 46.09 35.47
N GLY A 204 -22.57 45.82 36.10
CA GLY A 204 -23.88 46.38 35.83
C GLY A 204 -24.75 45.43 35.01
N PHE A 205 -24.23 44.85 33.94
CA PHE A 205 -24.98 43.98 33.00
C PHE A 205 -25.12 42.53 33.49
N SER A 206 -25.69 42.35 34.67
CA SER A 206 -26.10 41.02 35.13
C SER A 206 -27.22 40.45 34.25
N PHE A 207 -27.42 39.12 34.31
CA PHE A 207 -28.48 38.46 33.59
C PHE A 207 -29.84 38.99 34.05
N HIS A 208 -30.62 39.55 33.13
CA HIS A 208 -31.86 40.29 33.39
C HIS A 208 -33.13 39.43 33.29
N ASP A 209 -33.01 38.11 33.43
CA ASP A 209 -34.10 37.13 33.50
C ASP A 209 -35.25 37.34 32.53
N GLN A 210 -36.38 37.86 33.00
CA GLN A 210 -37.57 38.10 32.20
C GLN A 210 -37.62 39.51 31.60
N TYR A 211 -36.79 40.44 32.10
CA TYR A 211 -36.78 41.85 31.75
C TYR A 211 -36.02 42.11 30.43
N ARG A 212 -36.40 41.39 29.37
CA ARG A 212 -35.90 41.59 28.00
C ARG A 212 -36.98 41.29 26.97
N GLY A 213 -36.82 41.85 25.78
CA GLY A 213 -37.67 41.53 24.65
C GLY A 213 -37.14 42.07 23.34
N HIS A 214 -37.91 41.84 22.29
CA HIS A 214 -37.71 42.45 20.98
C HIS A 214 -39.05 43.00 20.49
N VAL A 215 -39.02 44.07 19.71
CA VAL A 215 -40.20 44.70 19.14
C VAL A 215 -39.88 45.34 17.79
N LEU A 216 -40.83 45.31 16.87
CA LEU A 216 -40.75 46.01 15.58
C LEU A 216 -41.56 47.29 15.67
N VAL A 217 -40.93 48.44 15.46
CA VAL A 217 -41.57 49.75 15.58
C VAL A 217 -41.43 50.53 14.29
N HIS A 218 -42.56 51.05 13.78
CA HIS A 218 -42.56 51.94 12.62
C HIS A 218 -42.32 53.39 13.05
N SER A 219 -41.20 53.97 12.63
CA SER A 219 -40.68 55.22 13.22
C SER A 219 -41.60 56.44 13.05
N LEU A 220 -42.43 56.50 12.00
CA LEU A 220 -43.30 57.65 11.72
C LEU A 220 -44.72 57.56 12.30
N THR A 221 -45.26 56.36 12.49
CA THR A 221 -46.68 56.19 12.84
C THR A 221 -46.87 55.76 14.27
N GLY A 222 -45.83 55.20 14.93
CA GLY A 222 -45.98 54.51 16.22
C GLY A 222 -46.97 53.36 16.20
N SER A 223 -47.52 53.02 15.03
CA SER A 223 -48.41 51.89 14.87
C SER A 223 -47.57 50.63 15.05
N ASN A 224 -47.84 49.91 16.13
CA ASN A 224 -47.30 48.57 16.32
C ASN A 224 -47.82 47.67 15.20
N VAL A 225 -46.95 47.29 14.27
CA VAL A 225 -47.28 46.29 13.25
C VAL A 225 -47.21 44.90 13.93
N GLY A 226 -48.21 44.56 14.76
CA GLY A 226 -48.39 43.20 15.31
C GLY A 226 -48.47 43.01 16.85
N PHE A 227 -48.84 44.04 17.63
CA PHE A 227 -48.75 43.97 19.11
C PHE A 227 -49.58 42.87 19.80
N MET A 228 -50.68 42.38 19.20
CA MET A 228 -51.59 41.47 19.92
C MET A 228 -51.10 40.02 20.05
N GLN A 229 -49.99 39.62 19.43
CA GLN A 229 -49.50 38.24 19.51
C GLN A 229 -48.09 38.10 20.12
N LEU A 230 -47.31 39.18 20.21
CA LEU A 230 -45.88 39.13 20.53
C LEU A 230 -45.52 39.21 22.02
N VAL A 231 -46.30 39.91 22.86
CA VAL A 231 -45.99 40.02 24.30
C VAL A 231 -46.21 38.67 25.01
N GLN A 232 -47.25 37.92 24.63
CA GLN A 232 -47.51 36.58 25.17
C GLN A 232 -46.66 35.49 24.48
N ALA A 233 -46.35 35.63 23.19
CA ALA A 233 -45.41 34.76 22.48
C ALA A 233 -43.99 34.86 23.05
N SER A 234 -43.50 36.05 23.43
CA SER A 234 -42.13 36.23 23.97
C SER A 234 -41.84 35.41 25.23
N ARG A 235 -42.82 35.13 26.10
CA ARG A 235 -42.64 34.31 27.32
C ARG A 235 -42.75 32.80 27.03
N ILE A 236 -43.64 32.40 26.13
CA ILE A 236 -43.83 30.98 25.77
C ILE A 236 -42.70 30.52 24.84
N ASP A 237 -42.35 31.31 23.82
CA ASP A 237 -41.28 31.03 22.87
C ASP A 237 -39.91 31.04 23.52
N ALA A 238 -39.62 31.94 24.46
CA ALA A 238 -38.32 31.94 25.14
C ALA A 238 -38.05 30.66 25.96
N SER A 239 -39.09 30.05 26.55
CA SER A 239 -38.95 28.81 27.33
C SER A 239 -38.79 27.57 26.44
N VAL A 240 -39.56 27.51 25.34
CA VAL A 240 -39.50 26.43 24.35
C VAL A 240 -38.18 26.51 23.57
N GLU A 241 -37.76 27.70 23.16
CA GLU A 241 -36.49 27.95 22.48
C GLU A 241 -35.28 27.65 23.39
N SER A 242 -35.33 28.00 24.68
CA SER A 242 -34.28 27.65 25.64
C SER A 242 -34.13 26.14 25.82
N THR A 243 -35.25 25.40 25.83
CA THR A 243 -35.24 23.94 25.95
C THR A 243 -34.60 23.29 24.72
N PHE A 244 -34.93 23.75 23.51
CA PHE A 244 -34.32 23.26 22.29
C PHE A 244 -32.83 23.62 22.16
N LYS A 245 -32.43 24.82 22.58
CA LYS A 245 -31.02 25.22 22.69
C LYS A 245 -30.24 24.31 23.63
N ALA A 246 -30.79 24.03 24.81
CA ALA A 246 -30.18 23.15 25.79
C ALA A 246 -30.09 21.70 25.29
N LEU A 247 -31.15 21.19 24.66
CA LEU A 247 -31.17 19.85 24.08
C LEU A 247 -30.15 19.71 22.95
N HIS A 248 -30.05 20.70 22.07
CA HIS A 248 -29.01 20.76 21.04
C HIS A 248 -27.61 20.76 21.66
N ALA A 249 -27.36 21.63 22.65
CA ALA A 249 -26.06 21.74 23.30
C ALA A 249 -25.64 20.44 23.98
N TRP A 250 -26.49 19.86 24.83
CA TRP A 250 -26.22 18.60 25.53
C TRP A 250 -26.08 17.41 24.56
N GLY A 251 -26.93 17.33 23.55
CA GLY A 251 -26.87 16.27 22.54
C GLY A 251 -25.60 16.35 21.71
N MET A 252 -25.19 17.56 21.28
CA MET A 252 -23.93 17.77 20.58
C MET A 252 -22.72 17.47 21.48
N LEU A 253 -22.71 17.92 22.73
CA LEU A 253 -21.65 17.58 23.70
C LEU A 253 -21.52 16.06 23.87
N THR A 254 -22.64 15.35 24.03
CA THR A 254 -22.66 13.89 24.18
C THR A 254 -22.16 13.18 22.93
N ALA A 255 -22.62 13.57 21.75
CA ALA A 255 -22.20 12.93 20.51
C ALA A 255 -20.69 13.13 20.24
N TRP A 256 -20.21 14.38 20.36
CA TRP A 256 -18.83 14.76 20.02
C TRP A 256 -17.81 14.37 21.09
N PHE A 257 -18.16 14.39 22.37
CA PHE A 257 -17.22 14.14 23.46
C PHE A 257 -17.42 12.82 24.19
N LEU A 258 -18.48 12.06 23.92
CA LEU A 258 -18.65 10.73 24.51
C LEU A 258 -18.68 9.64 23.44
N LEU A 259 -19.66 9.67 22.54
CA LEU A 259 -19.91 8.56 21.60
C LEU A 259 -18.82 8.45 20.52
N LEU A 260 -18.49 9.56 19.83
CA LEU A 260 -17.48 9.51 18.77
C LEU A 260 -16.08 9.11 19.29
N PRO A 261 -15.54 9.71 20.38
CA PRO A 261 -14.26 9.29 20.95
C PRO A 261 -14.28 7.82 21.41
N LEU A 262 -15.37 7.36 22.02
CA LEU A 262 -15.51 5.97 22.45
C LEU A 262 -15.45 5.00 21.27
N GLY A 263 -16.15 5.29 20.18
CA GLY A 263 -16.10 4.46 18.97
C GLY A 263 -14.70 4.45 18.33
N ILE A 264 -13.99 5.59 18.33
CA ILE A 264 -12.61 5.69 17.83
C ILE A 264 -11.66 4.88 18.72
N PHE A 265 -11.76 5.06 20.04
CA PHE A 265 -10.97 4.36 21.04
C PHE A 265 -11.10 2.85 20.89
N TYR A 266 -12.34 2.35 20.79
CA TYR A 266 -12.62 0.93 20.61
C TYR A 266 -12.01 0.37 19.31
N ALA A 267 -12.20 1.05 18.18
CA ALA A 267 -11.63 0.62 16.90
C ALA A 267 -10.10 0.71 16.82
N ARG A 268 -9.46 1.50 17.67
CA ARG A 268 -8.00 1.64 17.71
C ARG A 268 -7.37 0.57 18.58
N TYR A 269 -7.83 0.43 19.82
CA TYR A 269 -7.15 -0.39 20.83
C TYR A 269 -7.74 -1.79 21.00
N PHE A 270 -8.98 -2.04 20.58
CA PHE A 270 -9.66 -3.33 20.77
C PHE A 270 -9.84 -4.12 19.46
N ARG A 271 -8.96 -3.90 18.47
CA ARG A 271 -9.01 -4.62 17.16
C ARG A 271 -8.85 -6.14 17.28
N SER A 272 -8.32 -6.64 18.39
CA SER A 272 -8.20 -8.07 18.66
C SER A 272 -9.51 -8.71 19.14
N SER A 273 -10.46 -7.91 19.65
CA SER A 273 -11.74 -8.42 20.11
C SER A 273 -12.60 -8.89 18.94
N THR A 274 -13.25 -10.04 19.08
CA THR A 274 -14.29 -10.44 18.11
C THR A 274 -15.41 -9.41 18.14
N GLY A 275 -15.94 -9.05 16.97
CA GLY A 275 -16.99 -8.03 16.84
C GLY A 275 -16.51 -6.58 16.98
N TRP A 276 -15.20 -6.30 17.05
CA TRP A 276 -14.70 -4.93 17.23
C TRP A 276 -15.26 -3.92 16.22
N LEU A 277 -15.38 -4.37 14.97
CA LEU A 277 -15.86 -3.58 13.85
C LEU A 277 -17.35 -3.26 13.99
N LEU A 278 -18.15 -4.21 14.49
CA LEU A 278 -19.58 -4.02 14.70
C LEU A 278 -19.80 -2.99 15.81
N ALA A 279 -19.09 -3.10 16.94
CA ALA A 279 -19.19 -2.12 18.02
C ALA A 279 -18.76 -0.71 17.56
N HIS A 280 -17.66 -0.59 16.81
CA HIS A 280 -17.25 0.69 16.22
C HIS A 280 -18.34 1.27 15.32
N LEU A 281 -18.87 0.46 14.40
CA LEU A 281 -19.92 0.90 13.48
C LEU A 281 -21.19 1.33 14.22
N SER A 282 -21.65 0.56 15.21
CA SER A 282 -22.85 0.86 15.98
C SER A 282 -22.72 2.14 16.79
N ILE A 283 -21.59 2.34 17.49
CA ILE A 283 -21.35 3.55 18.29
C ILE A 283 -21.25 4.78 17.38
N GLN A 284 -20.54 4.68 16.26
CA GLN A 284 -20.41 5.79 15.29
C GLN A 284 -21.74 6.12 14.61
N ALA A 285 -22.54 5.11 14.27
CA ALA A 285 -23.87 5.31 13.69
C ALA A 285 -24.82 5.98 14.69
N ALA A 286 -24.81 5.55 15.95
CA ALA A 286 -25.60 6.18 17.02
C ALA A 286 -25.19 7.64 17.23
N ALA A 287 -23.88 7.92 17.25
CA ALA A 287 -23.38 9.29 17.37
C ALA A 287 -23.81 10.18 16.19
N LEU A 288 -23.68 9.67 14.96
CA LEU A 288 -24.09 10.39 13.76
C LEU A 288 -25.60 10.66 13.74
N ALA A 289 -26.42 9.69 14.13
CA ALA A 289 -27.87 9.86 14.25
C ALA A 289 -28.22 10.96 15.28
N LEU A 290 -27.54 10.98 16.43
CA LEU A 290 -27.73 12.01 17.44
C LEU A 290 -27.33 13.40 16.94
N ILE A 291 -26.19 13.52 16.23
CA ILE A 291 -25.76 14.79 15.60
C ILE A 291 -26.81 15.29 14.61
N ILE A 292 -27.29 14.42 13.72
CA ILE A 292 -28.31 14.78 12.73
C ILE A 292 -29.60 15.22 13.42
N LEU A 293 -30.06 14.48 14.43
CA LEU A 293 -31.26 14.82 15.20
C LEU A 293 -31.14 16.20 15.87
N CYS A 294 -30.06 16.44 16.62
CA CYS A 294 -29.84 17.72 17.29
C CYS A 294 -29.63 18.87 16.29
N PHE A 295 -29.06 18.59 15.11
CA PHE A 295 -28.93 19.57 14.04
C PHE A 295 -30.29 19.93 13.44
N VAL A 296 -31.15 18.95 13.17
CA VAL A 296 -32.50 19.20 12.65
C VAL A 296 -33.33 20.00 13.66
N ILE A 297 -33.26 19.65 14.95
CA ILE A 297 -33.94 20.40 16.02
C ILE A 297 -33.54 21.87 15.99
N ILE A 298 -32.24 22.18 15.90
CA ILE A 298 -31.79 23.58 15.90
C ILE A 298 -32.10 24.28 14.58
N LEU A 299 -32.04 23.59 13.44
CA LEU A 299 -32.34 24.16 12.12
C LEU A 299 -33.80 24.60 11.99
N VAL A 300 -34.72 23.83 12.60
CA VAL A 300 -36.16 24.12 12.60
C VAL A 300 -36.52 25.23 13.59
N THR A 301 -35.72 25.43 14.64
CA THR A 301 -36.03 26.37 15.72
C THR A 301 -35.27 27.69 15.62
N ILE A 302 -34.03 27.71 15.12
CA ILE A 302 -33.13 28.86 15.15
C ILE A 302 -32.30 28.96 13.86
N GLN A 303 -32.44 30.09 13.15
CA GLN A 303 -31.75 30.33 11.88
C GLN A 303 -30.72 31.45 11.96
N LEU A 304 -29.70 31.29 12.81
CA LEU A 304 -28.62 32.26 13.00
C LEU A 304 -27.40 31.97 12.09
N TRP A 305 -27.61 32.02 10.77
CA TRP A 305 -26.60 31.69 9.75
C TRP A 305 -25.37 32.63 9.74
N SER A 306 -25.49 33.83 10.30
CA SER A 306 -24.40 34.78 10.41
C SER A 306 -23.31 34.30 11.38
N GLN A 307 -23.63 33.42 12.33
CA GLN A 307 -22.72 32.98 13.37
C GLN A 307 -21.64 32.02 12.84
N VAL A 308 -20.40 32.22 13.30
CA VAL A 308 -19.26 31.35 12.98
C VAL A 308 -19.55 29.90 13.40
N HIS A 309 -20.21 29.71 14.54
CA HIS A 309 -20.67 28.41 15.01
C HIS A 309 -21.59 27.73 13.97
N ALA A 310 -22.61 28.41 13.44
CA ALA A 310 -23.53 27.80 12.47
C ALA A 310 -22.79 27.34 11.20
N ARG A 311 -21.90 28.18 10.65
CA ARG A 311 -21.14 27.88 9.42
C ARG A 311 -20.19 26.69 9.60
N ILE A 312 -19.42 26.67 10.69
CA ILE A 312 -18.51 25.56 10.99
C ILE A 312 -19.30 24.28 11.29
N GLY A 313 -20.44 24.38 11.97
CA GLY A 313 -21.32 23.25 12.27
C GLY A 313 -21.80 22.52 11.02
N VAL A 314 -22.26 23.26 10.00
CA VAL A 314 -22.67 22.65 8.72
C VAL A 314 -21.50 22.00 7.99
N ALA A 315 -20.34 22.66 7.94
CA ALA A 315 -19.14 22.09 7.34
C ALA A 315 -18.72 20.78 8.03
N LEU A 316 -18.81 20.72 9.36
CA LEU A 316 -18.50 19.52 10.16
C LEU A 316 -19.45 18.36 9.86
N ILE A 317 -20.75 18.62 9.66
CA ILE A 317 -21.72 17.58 9.29
C ILE A 317 -21.35 16.96 7.94
N VAL A 318 -20.99 17.80 6.95
CA VAL A 318 -20.54 17.31 5.63
C VAL A 318 -19.27 16.45 5.78
N ILE A 319 -18.29 16.91 6.56
CA ILE A 319 -17.06 16.15 6.84
C ILE A 319 -17.38 14.80 7.50
N MET A 320 -18.32 14.75 8.44
CA MET A 320 -18.75 13.51 9.09
C MET A 320 -19.42 12.53 8.13
N LEU A 321 -20.26 13.02 7.21
CA LEU A 321 -20.87 12.18 6.17
C LEU A 321 -19.82 11.59 5.22
N ILE A 322 -18.81 12.38 4.84
CA ILE A 322 -17.65 11.89 4.07
C ILE A 322 -16.91 10.81 4.87
N GLN A 323 -16.65 11.06 6.15
CA GLN A 323 -15.92 10.12 7.01
C GLN A 323 -16.66 8.80 7.21
N ALA A 324 -17.99 8.84 7.39
CA ALA A 324 -18.84 7.66 7.47
C ALA A 324 -18.83 6.89 6.14
N THR A 325 -18.93 7.59 5.02
CA THR A 325 -18.87 6.99 3.67
C THR A 325 -17.54 6.29 3.44
N LEU A 326 -16.40 6.92 3.79
CA LEU A 326 -15.07 6.30 3.71
C LEU A 326 -14.97 5.04 4.57
N GLY A 327 -15.57 5.04 5.76
CA GLY A 327 -15.65 3.87 6.64
C GLY A 327 -16.45 2.71 6.03
N VAL A 328 -17.63 3.01 5.48
CA VAL A 328 -18.49 2.03 4.81
C VAL A 328 -17.83 1.47 3.55
N CYS A 329 -17.26 2.32 2.70
CA CYS A 329 -16.51 1.88 1.51
C CYS A 329 -15.34 0.98 1.90
N LYS A 330 -14.60 1.31 2.97
CA LYS A 330 -13.51 0.47 3.48
C LYS A 330 -14.02 -0.91 3.93
N PHE A 331 -15.16 -0.97 4.61
CA PHE A 331 -15.80 -2.23 4.99
C PHE A 331 -16.15 -3.08 3.76
N TYR A 332 -16.79 -2.50 2.75
CA TYR A 332 -17.12 -3.21 1.51
C TYR A 332 -15.87 -3.67 0.73
N CYS A 333 -14.78 -2.89 0.76
CA CYS A 333 -13.51 -3.28 0.14
C CYS A 333 -12.91 -4.52 0.80
N LEU A 334 -12.96 -4.59 2.13
CA LEU A 334 -12.49 -5.75 2.89
C LEU A 334 -13.32 -6.99 2.57
N ARG A 335 -14.64 -6.84 2.38
CA ARG A 335 -15.54 -7.96 2.08
C ARG A 335 -15.43 -8.49 0.65
N THR A 336 -15.28 -7.61 -0.34
CA THR A 336 -15.40 -7.99 -1.77
C THR A 336 -14.08 -8.25 -2.48
N GLY A 337 -12.94 -7.80 -1.94
CA GLY A 337 -11.61 -8.00 -2.53
C GLY A 337 -11.38 -7.34 -3.92
N ARG A 338 -12.40 -6.74 -4.54
CA ARG A 338 -12.31 -6.17 -5.90
C ARG A 338 -11.64 -4.80 -5.96
N MET A 339 -11.62 -4.03 -4.86
CA MET A 339 -11.16 -2.63 -4.85
C MET A 339 -9.78 -2.40 -4.20
N ILE A 340 -8.83 -3.34 -4.39
CA ILE A 340 -7.49 -3.25 -3.79
C ILE A 340 -6.74 -1.95 -4.18
N ARG A 341 -7.01 -1.39 -5.36
CA ARG A 341 -6.35 -0.16 -5.84
C ARG A 341 -6.68 1.07 -4.99
N PHE A 342 -7.93 1.20 -4.55
CA PHE A 342 -8.40 2.36 -3.79
C PHE A 342 -8.21 2.21 -2.28
N ASP A 343 -7.87 1.00 -1.81
CA ASP A 343 -7.74 0.67 -0.40
C ASP A 343 -6.78 1.61 0.36
N LYS A 344 -5.64 1.94 -0.26
CA LYS A 344 -4.65 2.86 0.31
C LYS A 344 -5.19 4.28 0.44
N CYS A 345 -5.88 4.78 -0.59
CA CYS A 345 -6.44 6.13 -0.61
C CYS A 345 -7.56 6.27 0.42
N MET A 346 -8.48 5.31 0.48
CA MET A 346 -9.57 5.32 1.47
C MET A 346 -9.05 5.17 2.89
N LYS A 347 -8.05 4.30 3.12
CA LYS A 347 -7.41 4.16 4.43
C LYS A 347 -6.72 5.45 4.86
N LEU A 348 -5.98 6.10 3.95
CA LEU A 348 -5.31 7.37 4.24
C LEU A 348 -6.33 8.48 4.51
N GLY A 349 -7.34 8.61 3.65
CA GLY A 349 -8.41 9.61 3.80
C GLY A 349 -9.12 9.46 5.15
N HIS A 350 -9.58 8.25 5.48
CA HIS A 350 -10.26 7.99 6.75
C HIS A 350 -9.36 8.27 7.97
N HIS A 351 -8.06 7.97 7.86
CA HIS A 351 -7.09 8.19 8.95
C HIS A 351 -6.72 9.67 9.16
N VAL A 352 -6.80 10.51 8.11
CA VAL A 352 -6.47 11.94 8.19
C VAL A 352 -7.70 12.77 8.52
N VAL A 353 -8.84 12.49 7.87
CA VAL A 353 -10.07 13.28 8.01
C VAL A 353 -10.67 13.10 9.41
N GLY A 354 -10.62 11.91 9.99
CA GLY A 354 -11.17 11.64 11.33
C GLY A 354 -10.60 12.53 12.44
N PRO A 355 -9.27 12.56 12.66
CA PRO A 355 -8.66 13.42 13.67
C PRO A 355 -8.91 14.92 13.42
N LEU A 356 -8.90 15.36 12.17
CA LEU A 356 -9.20 16.75 11.81
C LEU A 356 -10.65 17.14 12.19
N ALA A 357 -11.61 16.25 11.90
CA ALA A 357 -13.00 16.44 12.27
C ALA A 357 -13.17 16.55 13.80
N MET A 358 -12.46 15.73 14.58
CA MET A 358 -12.50 15.79 16.04
C MET A 358 -11.92 17.09 16.61
N ALA A 359 -10.81 17.58 16.05
CA ALA A 359 -10.22 18.87 16.46
C ALA A 359 -11.17 20.04 16.17
N LEU A 360 -11.76 20.06 14.97
CA LEU A 360 -12.76 21.06 14.58
C LEU A 360 -14.02 20.97 15.43
N ALA A 361 -14.47 19.76 15.78
CA ALA A 361 -15.62 19.55 16.66
C ALA A 361 -15.37 20.11 18.06
N CYS A 362 -14.17 19.93 18.61
CA CYS A 362 -13.79 20.48 19.91
C CYS A 362 -13.92 22.02 19.91
N TYR A 363 -13.37 22.67 18.89
CA TYR A 363 -13.50 24.12 18.70
C TYR A 363 -14.95 24.56 18.46
N GLN A 364 -15.71 23.79 17.67
CA GLN A 364 -17.11 24.07 17.38
C GLN A 364 -17.99 24.02 18.64
N THR A 365 -17.80 23.02 19.50
CA THR A 365 -18.52 22.90 20.78
C THR A 365 -18.13 24.03 21.73
N TYR A 366 -16.85 24.43 21.76
CA TYR A 366 -16.42 25.64 22.49
C TYR A 366 -17.18 26.89 22.01
N LEU A 367 -17.27 27.10 20.70
CA LEU A 367 -18.03 28.23 20.14
C LEU A 367 -19.52 28.15 20.48
N GLY A 368 -20.10 26.95 20.46
CA GLY A 368 -21.49 26.72 20.82
C GLY A 368 -21.78 27.06 22.28
N LEU A 369 -20.93 26.58 23.20
CA LEU A 369 -21.01 26.91 24.63
C LEU A 369 -20.78 28.40 24.88
N GLN A 370 -19.80 29.00 24.23
CA GLN A 370 -19.54 30.43 24.36
C GLN A 370 -20.69 31.29 23.84
N THR A 371 -21.39 30.80 22.81
CA THR A 371 -22.58 31.45 22.27
C THR A 371 -23.73 31.32 23.24
N LEU A 372 -24.02 30.09 23.71
CA LEU A 372 -25.20 29.75 24.52
C LEU A 372 -25.12 30.19 25.98
N VAL A 373 -24.00 29.86 26.63
CA VAL A 373 -23.75 30.08 28.06
C VAL A 373 -22.29 30.51 28.23
N PRO A 374 -21.94 31.76 27.91
CA PRO A 374 -20.56 32.21 28.00
C PRO A 374 -19.98 31.97 29.39
N TRP A 375 -18.67 31.75 29.49
CA TRP A 375 -18.01 31.38 30.74
C TRP A 375 -18.32 32.33 31.93
N SER A 376 -18.56 33.61 31.65
CA SER A 376 -18.94 34.61 32.65
C SER A 376 -20.32 34.36 33.27
N GLU A 377 -21.19 33.59 32.62
CA GLU A 377 -22.55 33.30 33.07
C GLU A 377 -22.57 32.15 34.09
N PRO A 378 -23.04 32.38 35.34
CA PRO A 378 -23.02 31.36 36.39
C PRO A 378 -23.83 30.09 36.06
N ARG A 379 -24.96 30.24 35.35
CA ARG A 379 -25.87 29.12 35.00
C ARG A 379 -25.21 28.10 34.08
N GLY A 380 -24.27 28.55 33.25
CA GLY A 380 -23.54 27.76 32.27
C GLY A 380 -22.44 26.87 32.81
N LYS A 381 -22.02 27.09 34.06
CA LYS A 381 -20.81 26.47 34.62
C LYS A 381 -20.84 24.93 34.57
N GLY A 382 -22.02 24.33 34.71
CA GLY A 382 -22.20 22.88 34.60
C GLY A 382 -21.82 22.32 33.22
N MET A 383 -22.25 22.97 32.13
CA MET A 383 -21.90 22.54 30.77
C MET A 383 -20.42 22.70 30.48
N TRP A 384 -19.80 23.80 30.95
CA TRP A 384 -18.36 24.00 30.81
C TRP A 384 -17.57 22.97 31.62
N TYR A 385 -17.97 22.70 32.86
CA TYR A 385 -17.35 21.66 33.68
C TYR A 385 -17.42 20.31 32.97
N TYR A 386 -18.58 19.96 32.42
CA TYR A 386 -18.75 18.73 31.65
C TYR A 386 -17.81 18.68 30.43
N TRP A 387 -17.68 19.78 29.69
CA TRP A 387 -16.74 19.89 28.56
C TRP A 387 -15.28 19.69 28.98
N PHE A 388 -14.83 20.37 30.05
CA PHE A 388 -13.46 20.23 30.57
C PHE A 388 -13.19 18.83 31.12
N VAL A 389 -14.13 18.23 31.84
CA VAL A 389 -14.01 16.87 32.38
C VAL A 389 -13.89 15.85 31.25
N LEU A 390 -14.75 15.91 30.23
CA LEU A 390 -14.66 14.97 29.11
C LEU A 390 -13.37 15.15 28.30
N LEU A 391 -12.96 16.38 28.03
CA LEU A 391 -11.70 16.65 27.33
C LEU A 391 -10.50 16.17 28.16
N GLY A 392 -10.51 16.48 29.46
CA GLY A 392 -9.50 16.07 30.43
C GLY A 392 -9.49 14.57 30.71
N LEU A 393 -10.58 13.84 30.42
CA LEU A 393 -10.65 12.38 30.52
C LEU A 393 -10.09 11.71 29.26
N TRP A 394 -10.52 12.15 28.07
CA TRP A 394 -10.12 11.49 26.83
C TRP A 394 -8.65 11.70 26.48
N ILE A 395 -8.09 12.88 26.73
CA ILE A 395 -6.67 13.16 26.43
C ILE A 395 -5.74 12.17 27.15
N PRO A 396 -5.80 12.01 28.50
CA PRO A 396 -5.01 11.00 29.21
C PRO A 396 -5.31 9.58 28.78
N VAL A 397 -6.57 9.22 28.50
CA VAL A 397 -6.94 7.86 28.07
C VAL A 397 -6.26 7.51 26.74
N PHE A 398 -6.33 8.39 25.73
CA PHE A 398 -5.67 8.16 24.45
C PHE A 398 -4.14 8.16 24.59
N ILE A 399 -3.57 9.09 25.36
CA ILE A 399 -2.11 9.13 25.58
C ILE A 399 -1.63 7.84 26.28
N SER A 400 -2.29 7.43 27.35
CA SER A 400 -1.90 6.25 28.14
C SER A 400 -1.99 4.97 27.30
N PHE A 401 -3.08 4.80 26.52
CA PHE A 401 -3.22 3.65 25.65
C PHE A 401 -2.29 3.70 24.43
N GLU A 402 -1.97 4.86 23.89
CA GLU A 402 -1.00 4.96 22.79
C GLU A 402 0.42 4.62 23.28
N ILE A 403 0.80 5.09 24.48
CA ILE A 403 2.06 4.70 25.13
C ILE A 403 2.07 3.19 25.35
N TRP A 404 1.04 2.64 25.98
CA TRP A 404 0.93 1.19 26.22
C TRP A 404 0.97 0.37 24.92
N TYR A 405 0.23 0.78 23.89
CA TYR A 405 0.18 0.12 22.59
C TYR A 405 1.52 0.18 21.87
N THR A 406 2.21 1.34 21.93
CA THR A 406 3.55 1.50 21.36
C THR A 406 4.56 0.64 22.11
N LEU A 407 4.52 0.62 23.45
CA LEU A 407 5.36 -0.23 24.29
C LEU A 407 5.13 -1.72 24.01
N GLN A 408 3.89 -2.14 23.74
CA GLN A 408 3.63 -3.52 23.32
C GLN A 408 4.18 -3.85 21.92
N GLN A 409 4.21 -2.88 20.99
CA GLN A 409 4.76 -3.11 19.66
C GLN A 409 6.29 -3.10 19.64
N THR A 410 6.92 -2.31 20.51
CA THR A 410 8.37 -2.26 20.64
C THR A 410 8.81 -3.25 21.72
N ASN A 411 9.26 -4.45 21.33
CA ASN A 411 9.82 -5.47 22.24
C ASN A 411 11.05 -5.01 23.07
N ASP A 412 11.52 -3.79 22.89
CA ASP A 412 12.60 -3.18 23.66
C ASP A 412 12.17 -1.80 24.19
N PRO A 413 11.55 -1.74 25.39
CA PRO A 413 11.13 -0.49 26.00
C PRO A 413 12.31 0.46 26.27
N ARG A 414 13.54 -0.06 26.38
CA ARG A 414 14.74 0.77 26.58
C ARG A 414 15.09 1.56 25.32
N ARG A 415 14.92 0.97 24.12
CA ARG A 415 15.16 1.68 22.87
C ARG A 415 14.21 2.86 22.68
N TRP A 416 12.92 2.68 23.01
CA TRP A 416 11.94 3.77 22.95
C TRP A 416 12.25 4.86 24.00
N MET A 417 12.57 4.49 25.24
CA MET A 417 12.98 5.46 26.26
C MET A 417 14.23 6.26 25.84
N ASN A 418 15.18 5.62 25.17
CA ASN A 418 16.38 6.29 24.66
C ASN A 418 16.09 7.26 23.49
N GLU A 419 15.17 6.91 22.58
CA GLU A 419 14.71 7.79 21.50
C GLU A 419 13.89 8.97 22.05
N ALA A 420 13.00 8.72 23.02
CA ALA A 420 12.22 9.75 23.70
C ALA A 420 13.12 10.68 24.52
N ALA A 421 14.14 10.16 25.21
CA ALA A 421 15.14 10.96 25.92
C ALA A 421 15.98 11.80 24.94
N LYS A 422 16.36 11.27 23.78
CA LYS A 422 17.03 12.05 22.73
C LYS A 422 16.14 13.19 22.21
N LEU A 423 14.86 12.93 21.97
CA LEU A 423 13.89 13.94 21.54
C LEU A 423 13.67 15.00 22.63
N TRP A 424 13.49 14.59 23.88
CA TRP A 424 13.35 15.50 25.02
C TRP A 424 14.59 16.39 25.20
N ASN A 425 15.78 15.80 25.12
CA ASN A 425 17.05 16.54 25.20
C ASN A 425 17.26 17.47 23.99
N SER A 426 16.68 17.17 22.82
CA SER A 426 16.72 18.06 21.65
C SER A 426 15.77 19.26 21.73
N VAL A 427 14.71 19.16 22.54
CA VAL A 427 13.71 20.24 22.73
C VAL A 427 14.10 21.15 23.92
N GLY A 428 14.99 20.70 24.80
CA GLY A 428 15.41 21.42 26.01
C GLY A 428 16.42 22.58 25.85
N HIS A 429 16.86 22.95 24.64
CA HIS A 429 17.73 24.11 24.43
C HIS A 429 17.00 25.25 23.70
N PRO A 430 16.33 26.16 24.42
CA PRO A 430 15.89 27.41 23.84
C PRO A 430 17.08 28.38 23.76
N PHE A 431 17.33 28.91 22.55
CA PHE A 431 18.05 30.17 22.30
C PHE A 431 19.38 30.40 23.07
N GLY A 432 20.46 29.76 22.60
CA GLY A 432 21.84 30.17 22.91
C GLY A 432 22.50 30.77 21.67
N ALA A 433 22.83 32.07 21.74
CA ALA A 433 23.32 32.91 20.65
C ALA A 433 24.49 32.30 19.85
N SER A 434 24.32 32.20 18.53
CA SER A 434 25.41 31.97 17.58
C SER A 434 26.29 33.23 17.51
N ARG A 435 27.35 33.24 18.32
CA ARG A 435 28.42 34.23 18.27
C ARG A 435 29.39 33.82 17.17
N LYS A 436 29.32 34.49 16.01
CA LYS A 436 30.40 34.46 15.01
C LYS A 436 31.63 35.16 15.60
N SER A 437 32.70 34.40 15.86
CA SER A 437 34.04 34.98 16.06
C SER A 437 34.90 34.67 14.83
N SER A 438 35.20 35.74 14.12
CA SER A 438 36.21 35.85 13.06
C SER A 438 37.62 35.94 13.65
N SER A 439 38.51 35.06 13.22
CA SER A 439 39.96 35.25 13.11
C SER A 439 40.45 34.07 12.24
N GLY A 440 41.03 34.20 11.05
CA GLY A 440 41.92 35.25 10.58
C GLY A 440 43.35 34.72 10.66
N SER A 441 43.83 34.00 9.63
CA SER A 441 45.24 33.97 9.26
C SER A 441 45.39 33.50 7.80
N GLU A 442 45.71 34.46 6.93
CA GLU A 442 46.20 34.28 5.58
C GLU A 442 47.57 33.59 5.55
N SER A 443 47.86 32.82 4.50
CA SER A 443 49.03 33.07 3.64
C SER A 443 49.07 32.08 2.46
N ALA A 444 48.97 32.66 1.24
CA ALA A 444 49.68 32.35 -0.02
C ALA A 444 49.89 30.88 -0.48
N LEU A 445 49.83 30.46 -1.75
CA LEU A 445 50.12 31.11 -3.03
C LEU A 445 49.66 30.15 -4.17
N GLY A 446 49.13 30.68 -5.28
CA GLY A 446 49.41 30.21 -6.65
C GLY A 446 48.74 28.93 -7.18
N VAL A 447 47.89 29.11 -8.21
CA VAL A 447 47.96 28.51 -9.56
C VAL A 447 46.54 28.33 -10.13
N MET A 448 46.26 29.08 -11.20
CA MET A 448 45.09 28.89 -12.05
C MET A 448 45.22 27.60 -12.87
N ALA A 449 44.27 26.69 -12.74
CA ALA A 449 43.99 25.66 -13.75
C ALA A 449 42.53 25.21 -13.68
N THR A 450 41.82 25.45 -14.79
CA THR A 450 40.71 24.67 -15.38
C THR A 450 39.79 23.86 -14.45
N LYS A 451 38.51 24.28 -14.39
CA LYS A 451 37.38 23.51 -13.85
C LYS A 451 37.18 22.20 -14.63
N ASP A 452 37.76 21.12 -14.13
CA ASP A 452 37.29 19.77 -14.41
C ASP A 452 36.10 19.42 -13.52
N VAL A 453 35.01 18.99 -14.16
CA VAL A 453 33.79 18.48 -13.54
C VAL A 453 34.06 17.05 -13.09
N GLN A 454 34.58 16.87 -11.87
CA GLN A 454 34.58 15.57 -11.21
C GLN A 454 33.20 15.27 -10.63
N ARG A 455 32.43 14.46 -11.37
CA ARG A 455 31.30 13.68 -10.83
C ARG A 455 31.84 12.68 -9.81
N HIS A 456 31.55 12.91 -8.53
CA HIS A 456 31.65 11.87 -7.52
C HIS A 456 30.60 10.78 -7.79
N ASN A 457 31.01 9.70 -8.44
CA ASN A 457 30.33 8.41 -8.41
C ASN A 457 30.77 7.68 -7.14
N SER A 458 30.03 7.81 -6.04
CA SER A 458 30.14 6.88 -4.91
C SER A 458 29.31 5.65 -5.21
N VAL A 459 29.94 4.65 -5.81
CA VAL A 459 29.47 3.26 -5.79
C VAL A 459 29.60 2.79 -4.34
N HIS A 460 28.48 2.74 -3.61
CA HIS A 460 28.44 2.05 -2.33
C HIS A 460 28.66 0.55 -2.57
N SER A 461 29.84 0.09 -2.20
CA SER A 461 30.22 -1.31 -2.09
C SER A 461 29.31 -2.06 -1.12
N LEU A 462 28.51 -2.98 -1.66
CA LEU A 462 27.90 -4.08 -0.93
C LEU A 462 29.03 -5.05 -0.53
N GLN A 463 29.72 -4.77 0.58
CA GLN A 463 30.62 -5.72 1.23
C GLN A 463 30.00 -6.20 2.55
N THR A 464 29.92 -7.53 2.66
CA THR A 464 29.85 -8.34 3.90
C THR A 464 28.61 -8.20 4.79
N LEU A 465 27.54 -8.88 4.38
CA LEU A 465 26.61 -9.59 5.27
C LEU A 465 26.77 -11.09 4.99
N THR A 466 27.89 -11.66 5.44
CA THR A 466 28.12 -13.11 5.52
C THR A 466 28.40 -13.47 6.98
N THR A 467 27.42 -13.22 7.84
CA THR A 467 27.26 -13.99 9.07
C THR A 467 26.14 -14.97 8.80
N GLU A 468 26.49 -16.23 8.55
CA GLU A 468 25.51 -17.32 8.58
C GLU A 468 24.83 -17.30 9.95
N PRO A 469 23.49 -17.19 10.04
CA PRO A 469 22.82 -17.58 11.25
C PRO A 469 22.84 -19.09 11.30
N ALA A 470 23.68 -19.66 12.17
CA ALA A 470 23.55 -21.04 12.59
C ALA A 470 22.10 -21.25 13.06
N LEU A 471 21.32 -22.01 12.30
CA LEU A 471 19.96 -22.43 12.66
C LEU A 471 20.05 -23.33 13.90
N ALA A 472 20.09 -22.72 15.08
CA ALA A 472 19.86 -23.40 16.33
C ALA A 472 18.47 -24.03 16.27
N ARG A 473 18.37 -25.34 16.50
CA ARG A 473 17.12 -26.10 16.48
C ARG A 473 16.08 -25.38 17.34
N LEU A 474 14.99 -24.92 16.71
CA LEU A 474 13.83 -24.37 17.38
C LEU A 474 13.10 -25.55 18.05
N ASN A 475 13.39 -25.79 19.33
CA ASN A 475 12.70 -26.81 20.12
C ASN A 475 11.33 -26.27 20.53
N ILE A 476 10.34 -26.39 19.63
CA ILE A 476 8.94 -26.12 19.98
C ILE A 476 8.62 -26.99 21.20
N PRO A 477 8.18 -26.42 22.35
CA PRO A 477 7.68 -27.20 23.46
C PRO A 477 6.37 -27.84 23.00
N VAL A 478 6.48 -29.01 22.40
CA VAL A 478 5.34 -29.89 22.15
C VAL A 478 4.82 -30.24 23.55
N ASN A 479 3.57 -29.88 23.82
CA ASN A 479 2.96 -30.19 25.11
C ASN A 479 3.01 -31.72 25.30
N ILE A 480 3.86 -32.16 26.23
CA ILE A 480 4.30 -33.55 26.40
C ILE A 480 3.12 -34.47 26.76
N SER A 481 1.96 -33.92 27.11
CA SER A 481 0.72 -34.67 27.35
C SER A 481 0.12 -35.36 26.10
N LEU A 482 0.68 -35.17 24.90
CA LEU A 482 0.35 -35.97 23.70
C LEU A 482 1.17 -37.27 23.57
N GLN A 483 2.03 -37.59 24.55
CA GLN A 483 2.95 -38.73 24.51
C GLN A 483 2.31 -40.14 24.45
N GLU A 484 1.00 -40.31 24.66
CA GLU A 484 0.38 -41.64 24.56
C GLU A 484 -0.06 -42.04 23.14
N LYS A 485 -0.11 -41.11 22.19
CA LYS A 485 -0.45 -41.43 20.79
C LYS A 485 0.80 -41.37 19.93
N SER A 486 1.27 -42.53 19.46
CA SER A 486 2.38 -42.59 18.50
C SER A 486 2.04 -41.74 17.26
N LEU A 487 2.85 -40.71 17.00
CA LEU A 487 2.69 -39.85 15.83
C LEU A 487 2.83 -40.67 14.55
N LYS A 488 1.97 -40.42 13.56
CA LYS A 488 2.06 -41.07 12.25
C LYS A 488 3.38 -40.69 11.57
N SER A 489 4.11 -41.68 11.08
CA SER A 489 5.35 -41.45 10.31
C SER A 489 5.00 -41.14 8.85
N PHE A 490 5.57 -40.08 8.29
CA PHE A 490 5.37 -39.64 6.91
C PHE A 490 6.69 -39.62 6.14
N THR A 491 6.70 -40.08 4.89
CA THR A 491 7.74 -39.72 3.93
C THR A 491 7.22 -38.57 3.08
N TRP A 492 8.06 -37.93 2.27
CA TRP A 492 7.58 -36.92 1.33
C TRP A 492 6.60 -37.49 0.29
N GLU A 493 6.78 -38.77 -0.05
CA GLU A 493 5.90 -39.50 -0.95
C GLU A 493 4.53 -39.77 -0.31
N THR A 494 4.47 -40.33 0.90
CA THR A 494 3.18 -40.56 1.58
C THR A 494 2.50 -39.27 2.02
N LEU A 495 3.26 -38.19 2.24
CA LEU A 495 2.71 -36.86 2.45
C LEU A 495 2.06 -36.31 1.17
N ASP A 496 2.70 -36.49 0.01
CA ASP A 496 2.14 -36.09 -1.28
C ASP A 496 0.86 -36.86 -1.60
N GLU A 497 0.84 -38.18 -1.40
CA GLU A 497 -0.38 -39.00 -1.54
C GLU A 497 -1.52 -38.41 -0.71
N ALA A 498 -1.27 -38.12 0.58
CA ALA A 498 -2.27 -37.51 1.45
C ALA A 498 -2.72 -36.12 0.97
N VAL A 499 -1.82 -35.29 0.43
CA VAL A 499 -2.18 -33.97 -0.11
C VAL A 499 -3.01 -34.10 -1.39
N ASN A 500 -2.73 -35.10 -2.23
CA ASN A 500 -3.50 -35.41 -3.43
C ASN A 500 -4.90 -35.97 -3.11
N GLU A 501 -5.06 -36.66 -1.98
CA GLU A 501 -6.36 -37.04 -1.41
C GLU A 501 -7.17 -35.84 -0.88
N GLY A 502 -6.57 -34.64 -0.85
CA GLY A 502 -7.22 -33.40 -0.45
C GLY A 502 -6.89 -32.93 0.97
N ASN A 503 -5.99 -33.61 1.69
CA ASN A 503 -5.57 -33.17 3.01
C ASN A 503 -4.71 -31.90 2.93
N LEU A 504 -4.95 -30.94 3.84
CA LEU A 504 -4.17 -29.70 3.93
C LEU A 504 -2.97 -29.89 4.87
N TYR A 505 -2.14 -30.90 4.58
CA TYR A 505 -0.96 -31.19 5.38
C TYR A 505 0.22 -30.29 5.00
N VAL A 506 0.92 -29.78 6.00
CA VAL A 506 2.14 -28.98 5.83
C VAL A 506 3.25 -29.50 6.74
N VAL A 507 4.50 -29.30 6.34
CA VAL A 507 5.64 -29.58 7.23
C VAL A 507 6.10 -28.29 7.89
N ALA A 508 6.40 -28.34 9.19
CA ALA A 508 7.07 -27.24 9.87
C ALA A 508 8.20 -27.76 10.77
N ASN A 509 9.18 -26.89 11.01
CA ASN A 509 10.45 -27.21 11.67
C ASN A 509 11.24 -28.33 10.95
N GLY A 510 11.02 -28.50 9.64
CA GLY A 510 11.60 -29.60 8.85
C GLY A 510 11.23 -31.01 9.28
N ARG A 511 10.36 -31.18 10.29
CA ARG A 511 10.17 -32.44 11.02
C ARG A 511 8.71 -32.82 11.23
N TYR A 512 7.85 -31.89 11.66
CA TYR A 512 6.49 -32.25 12.06
C TYR A 512 5.49 -31.97 10.95
N VAL A 513 4.50 -32.86 10.79
CA VAL A 513 3.40 -32.72 9.85
C VAL A 513 2.18 -32.19 10.60
N PHE A 514 1.59 -31.12 10.08
CA PHE A 514 0.45 -30.43 10.66
C PHE A 514 -0.77 -30.53 9.76
N ASP A 515 -1.95 -30.79 10.32
CA ASP A 515 -3.23 -30.75 9.58
C ASP A 515 -3.92 -29.39 9.74
N LEU A 516 -4.04 -28.67 8.62
CA LEU A 516 -4.67 -27.34 8.60
C LEU A 516 -6.16 -27.38 8.22
N ASN A 517 -6.76 -28.56 8.02
CA ASN A 517 -8.16 -28.68 7.60
C ASN A 517 -9.13 -27.99 8.57
N GLU A 518 -8.97 -28.20 9.87
CA GLU A 518 -9.81 -27.55 10.89
C GLU A 518 -9.65 -26.02 10.91
N TRP A 519 -8.48 -25.52 10.54
CA TRP A 519 -8.20 -24.08 10.57
C TRP A 519 -8.66 -23.36 9.31
N ARG A 520 -8.96 -24.09 8.22
CA ARG A 520 -9.21 -23.50 6.89
C ARG A 520 -10.28 -22.41 6.87
N PHE A 521 -11.30 -22.53 7.72
CA PHE A 521 -12.43 -21.60 7.80
C PHE A 521 -12.24 -20.46 8.81
N SER A 522 -11.34 -20.63 9.78
CA SER A 522 -11.11 -19.64 10.85
C SER A 522 -9.80 -18.87 10.74
N HIS A 523 -8.98 -19.18 9.72
CA HIS A 523 -7.74 -18.45 9.47
C HIS A 523 -8.00 -17.06 8.86
N PRO A 524 -7.43 -15.97 9.41
CA PRO A 524 -7.73 -14.60 8.98
C PRO A 524 -7.27 -14.29 7.55
N GLY A 525 -6.30 -15.04 7.02
CA GLY A 525 -5.85 -14.92 5.63
C GLY A 525 -6.73 -15.66 4.59
N GLY A 526 -7.77 -16.37 5.05
CA GLY A 526 -8.64 -17.20 4.23
C GLY A 526 -8.04 -18.57 3.86
N SER A 527 -8.90 -19.49 3.43
CA SER A 527 -8.53 -20.88 3.08
C SER A 527 -7.54 -20.99 1.93
N SER A 528 -7.56 -20.03 1.00
CA SER A 528 -6.71 -20.05 -0.19
C SER A 528 -5.21 -20.05 0.08
N ILE A 529 -4.78 -19.61 1.27
CA ILE A 529 -3.36 -19.64 1.66
C ILE A 529 -2.94 -21.07 1.97
N PHE A 530 -3.77 -21.84 2.67
CA PHE A 530 -3.47 -23.23 3.02
C PHE A 530 -3.38 -24.13 1.81
N GLU A 531 -4.27 -23.95 0.83
CA GLU A 531 -4.17 -24.66 -0.46
C GLU A 531 -2.84 -24.39 -1.20
N GLN A 532 -2.24 -23.21 -1.00
CA GLN A 532 -0.97 -22.83 -1.63
C GLN A 532 0.26 -23.39 -0.90
N VAL A 533 0.13 -23.72 0.38
CA VAL A 533 1.24 -24.24 1.20
C VAL A 533 1.12 -25.73 1.51
N ALA A 534 -0.03 -26.37 1.22
CA ALA A 534 -0.22 -27.81 1.37
C ALA A 534 0.86 -28.59 0.60
N GLY A 535 1.46 -29.57 1.27
CA GLY A 535 2.57 -30.39 0.79
C GLY A 535 3.95 -29.72 0.85
N THR A 536 4.03 -28.47 1.34
CA THR A 536 5.29 -27.70 1.41
C THR A 536 5.81 -27.62 2.84
N ASP A 537 7.10 -27.30 2.98
CA ASP A 537 7.63 -26.84 4.26
C ASP A 537 7.33 -25.34 4.47
N ILE A 538 6.67 -25.01 5.59
CA ILE A 538 6.28 -23.66 5.99
C ILE A 538 7.16 -23.07 7.09
N THR A 539 8.30 -23.70 7.42
CA THR A 539 9.20 -23.29 8.50
C THR A 539 9.61 -21.83 8.34
N PHE A 540 9.97 -21.41 7.12
CA PHE A 540 10.39 -20.03 6.85
C PHE A 540 9.22 -19.03 6.87
N ASP A 541 8.02 -19.40 6.44
CA ASP A 541 6.85 -18.52 6.52
C ASP A 541 6.47 -18.23 7.97
N PHE A 542 6.52 -19.28 8.78
CA PHE A 542 5.93 -19.29 10.09
C PHE A 542 6.90 -18.86 11.19
N PHE A 543 8.17 -19.28 11.12
CA PHE A 543 9.16 -19.03 12.18
C PHE A 543 10.20 -17.95 11.84
N ALA A 544 10.52 -17.70 10.56
CA ALA A 544 11.57 -16.72 10.22
C ALA A 544 11.08 -15.25 10.25
N SER A 545 9.78 -15.02 10.04
CA SER A 545 9.20 -13.67 9.89
C SER A 545 8.95 -12.93 11.20
N ALA A 546 9.04 -13.64 12.33
CA ALA A 546 8.29 -13.25 13.53
C ALA A 546 9.11 -12.40 14.52
N GLY A 547 10.39 -12.13 14.26
CA GLY A 547 11.24 -11.32 15.15
C GLY A 547 11.35 -11.87 16.58
N TYR A 548 10.94 -13.12 16.80
CA TYR A 548 11.07 -13.82 18.06
C TYR A 548 12.48 -14.35 18.18
N ASP A 549 13.05 -14.14 19.36
CA ASP A 549 14.33 -14.69 19.74
C ASP A 549 14.21 -16.22 19.75
N VAL A 550 14.97 -16.88 18.87
CA VAL A 550 15.09 -18.33 18.78
C VAL A 550 15.47 -18.93 20.15
N ALA A 551 16.07 -18.12 21.03
CA ALA A 551 16.43 -18.44 22.40
C ALA A 551 15.23 -18.66 23.36
N GLU A 552 14.10 -17.98 23.18
CA GLU A 552 12.93 -18.08 24.09
C GLU A 552 12.21 -19.45 23.97
N PHE A 553 12.51 -20.22 22.92
CA PHE A 553 11.98 -21.56 22.64
C PHE A 553 13.01 -22.67 22.88
N SER A 554 13.92 -22.48 23.83
CA SER A 554 14.82 -23.54 24.32
C SER A 554 14.31 -24.09 25.66
N PHE A 555 14.08 -25.41 25.71
CA PHE A 555 13.81 -26.13 26.97
C PHE A 555 15.06 -26.04 27.85
N ARG A 556 14.99 -25.35 29.01
CA ARG A 556 15.92 -25.57 30.11
C ARG A 556 15.51 -26.86 30.80
N VAL A 557 16.23 -27.94 30.52
CA VAL A 557 16.28 -29.07 31.46
C VAL A 557 16.92 -28.49 32.73
N GLU A 558 16.17 -28.36 33.81
CA GLU A 558 16.76 -28.31 35.14
C GLU A 558 17.54 -29.61 35.32
N ARG A 559 18.85 -29.54 35.07
CA ARG A 559 19.78 -30.55 35.56
C ARG A 559 20.38 -29.96 36.82
N ALA A 560 20.08 -30.64 37.92
CA ALA A 560 20.56 -30.35 39.26
C ALA A 560 22.05 -30.05 39.29
N ASP A 561 22.38 -29.14 40.20
CA ASP A 561 23.70 -28.65 40.57
C ASP A 561 24.85 -29.64 40.34
N THR A 562 25.87 -29.18 39.62
CA THR A 562 27.24 -29.45 40.07
C THR A 562 28.13 -28.26 39.72
N ARG A 563 28.77 -27.79 40.78
CA ARG A 563 29.62 -26.61 40.91
C ARG A 563 31.01 -26.89 40.28
N GLU A 564 31.68 -25.79 39.97
CA GLU A 564 33.13 -25.63 39.72
C GLU A 564 33.65 -25.83 38.30
N SER A 565 34.10 -24.72 37.72
CA SER A 565 34.95 -24.66 36.53
C SER A 565 36.41 -24.91 36.91
N PRO A 566 37.11 -25.83 36.22
CA PRO A 566 38.54 -25.73 36.00
C PRO A 566 38.81 -25.13 34.61
N GLN A 567 39.80 -24.24 34.56
CA GLN A 567 40.35 -23.63 33.35
C GLN A 567 40.78 -24.69 32.33
N LEU A 568 40.37 -24.53 31.06
CA LEU A 568 40.90 -25.29 29.94
C LEU A 568 42.29 -24.77 29.55
N PRO A 569 43.27 -25.67 29.29
CA PRO A 569 44.61 -25.30 28.87
C PRO A 569 44.68 -24.92 27.38
N ALA A 570 45.65 -24.07 27.06
CA ALA A 570 45.96 -23.60 25.71
C ALA A 570 46.24 -24.76 24.73
N ALA A 571 45.75 -24.61 23.50
CA ALA A 571 45.97 -25.54 22.40
C ALA A 571 47.48 -25.66 22.04
N PRO A 572 47.98 -26.86 21.72
CA PRO A 572 49.37 -27.06 21.34
C PRO A 572 49.63 -26.54 19.92
N ALA A 573 50.73 -25.80 19.78
CA ALA A 573 51.28 -25.39 18.49
C ALA A 573 51.74 -26.61 17.68
N ILE A 574 51.18 -26.79 16.49
CA ILE A 574 51.62 -27.79 15.52
C ILE A 574 52.77 -27.18 14.69
N ALA A 575 53.92 -27.86 14.71
CA ALA A 575 55.14 -27.49 14.02
C ALA A 575 55.01 -27.59 12.47
N PRO A 576 55.80 -26.81 11.70
CA PRO A 576 55.81 -26.88 10.25
C PRO A 576 56.61 -28.10 9.76
N ILE A 577 56.00 -28.90 8.88
CA ILE A 577 56.65 -30.00 8.16
C ILE A 577 57.20 -29.44 6.84
N SER A 578 58.50 -29.59 6.62
CA SER A 578 59.19 -29.25 5.37
C SER A 578 58.74 -30.14 4.19
N PRO A 579 58.59 -29.60 2.96
CA PRO A 579 58.30 -30.41 1.79
C PRO A 579 59.57 -30.97 1.15
N ALA A 580 59.51 -32.24 0.74
CA ALA A 580 60.48 -32.89 -0.13
C ALA A 580 60.31 -32.43 -1.60
N PRO A 581 61.37 -32.43 -2.43
CA PRO A 581 61.32 -31.99 -3.82
C PRO A 581 60.95 -33.16 -4.75
N GLY A 582 59.88 -33.02 -5.53
CA GLY A 582 59.62 -33.88 -6.68
C GLY A 582 58.15 -34.08 -7.01
N GLY A 583 57.72 -33.58 -8.18
CA GLY A 583 56.44 -33.93 -8.80
C GLY A 583 55.42 -32.79 -8.88
N SER A 584 55.70 -31.78 -9.69
CA SER A 584 54.75 -30.71 -10.04
C SER A 584 53.63 -31.22 -10.96
N ALA A 585 52.57 -31.81 -10.38
CA ALA A 585 51.24 -31.80 -10.98
C ALA A 585 50.46 -30.68 -10.31
N GLY A 586 50.32 -29.55 -11.00
CA GLY A 586 49.68 -28.34 -10.50
C GLY A 586 48.21 -28.59 -10.17
N SER A 587 47.91 -28.87 -8.91
CA SER A 587 46.56 -28.76 -8.36
C SER A 587 46.20 -27.28 -8.29
N TYR A 588 45.47 -26.80 -9.30
CA TYR A 588 44.92 -25.46 -9.32
C TYR A 588 43.79 -25.35 -8.28
N ASN A 589 44.14 -24.89 -7.09
CA ASN A 589 43.16 -24.41 -6.11
C ASN A 589 42.54 -23.11 -6.64
N PHE A 590 41.34 -23.21 -7.21
CA PHE A 590 40.50 -22.05 -7.48
C PHE A 590 40.11 -21.38 -6.15
N PRO A 591 40.23 -20.05 -6.02
CA PRO A 591 39.76 -19.34 -4.84
C PRO A 591 38.23 -19.52 -4.69
N ALA A 592 37.79 -19.68 -3.45
CA ALA A 592 36.41 -19.95 -3.06
C ALA A 592 35.41 -19.08 -3.81
N GLN A 593 34.70 -19.72 -4.75
CA GLN A 593 33.65 -19.11 -5.56
C GLN A 593 32.53 -18.60 -4.65
N ILE A 594 32.06 -17.38 -4.93
CA ILE A 594 30.73 -16.90 -4.52
C ILE A 594 29.74 -18.06 -4.71
N PRO A 595 28.84 -18.38 -3.75
CA PRO A 595 27.93 -19.50 -3.90
C PRO A 595 27.18 -19.40 -5.23
N ALA A 596 27.47 -20.31 -6.17
CA ALA A 596 26.93 -20.30 -7.54
C ALA A 596 25.40 -20.15 -7.58
N ALA A 597 24.72 -20.52 -6.49
CA ALA A 597 23.30 -20.34 -6.23
C ALA A 597 22.76 -18.90 -6.37
N LEU A 598 23.55 -17.85 -6.08
CA LEU A 598 23.11 -16.46 -6.23
C LEU A 598 23.28 -15.91 -7.65
N SER A 599 24.04 -16.61 -8.50
CA SER A 599 24.30 -16.14 -9.87
C SER A 599 23.08 -16.24 -10.78
N SER A 600 22.12 -17.11 -10.47
CA SER A 600 20.92 -17.31 -11.29
C SER A 600 19.81 -16.29 -11.02
N LEU A 601 19.82 -15.59 -9.87
CA LEU A 601 18.80 -14.61 -9.53
C LEU A 601 19.22 -13.19 -9.94
N THR A 602 18.37 -12.55 -10.73
CA THR A 602 18.53 -11.12 -11.02
C THR A 602 17.93 -10.27 -9.90
N ARG A 603 18.32 -8.99 -9.82
CA ARG A 603 17.67 -8.02 -8.91
C ARG A 603 16.15 -7.96 -9.13
N LYS A 604 15.72 -8.02 -10.39
CA LYS A 604 14.31 -8.03 -10.76
C LYS A 604 13.59 -9.29 -10.27
N ASP A 605 14.26 -10.45 -10.31
CA ASP A 605 13.72 -11.68 -9.71
C ASP A 605 13.48 -11.49 -8.21
N TRP A 606 14.43 -10.88 -7.49
CA TRP A 606 14.29 -10.62 -6.06
C TRP A 606 13.10 -9.70 -5.72
N GLU A 607 12.92 -8.62 -6.50
CA GLU A 607 11.77 -7.72 -6.34
C GLU A 607 10.43 -8.45 -6.56
N MET A 608 10.37 -9.33 -7.56
CA MET A 608 9.17 -10.15 -7.83
C MET A 608 8.95 -11.25 -6.79
N ILE A 609 10.01 -11.85 -6.25
CA ILE A 609 9.95 -12.79 -5.13
C ILE A 609 9.37 -12.06 -3.91
N GLN A 610 9.93 -10.90 -3.55
CA GLN A 610 9.43 -10.10 -2.43
C GLN A 610 7.98 -9.67 -2.60
N SER A 611 7.56 -9.29 -3.81
CA SER A 611 6.17 -8.91 -4.07
C SER A 611 5.20 -10.10 -4.03
N THR A 612 5.70 -11.30 -4.37
CA THR A 612 4.92 -12.54 -4.33
C THR A 612 4.82 -13.08 -2.91
N ARG A 613 5.90 -12.97 -2.12
CA ARG A 613 5.89 -13.25 -0.69
C ARG A 613 4.84 -12.34 -0.05
N LYS A 614 3.84 -12.96 0.58
CA LYS A 614 2.95 -12.27 1.50
C LYS A 614 3.39 -12.63 2.91
N PRO A 615 4.47 -12.00 3.43
CA PRO A 615 4.92 -12.31 4.77
C PRO A 615 3.80 -11.96 5.73
N HIS A 616 3.36 -12.94 6.50
CA HIS A 616 2.41 -12.77 7.58
C HIS A 616 3.16 -12.96 8.89
N VAL A 617 3.07 -11.98 9.78
CA VAL A 617 3.55 -12.14 11.15
C VAL A 617 2.46 -12.87 11.91
N HIS A 618 2.76 -14.09 12.36
CA HIS A 618 1.84 -14.91 13.12
C HIS A 618 1.93 -14.53 14.62
N THR A 619 0.79 -14.45 15.29
CA THR A 619 0.73 -14.16 16.74
C THR A 619 1.14 -15.39 17.55
N ARG A 620 1.54 -15.21 18.82
CA ARG A 620 1.80 -16.34 19.74
C ARG A 620 0.61 -17.32 19.82
N LEU A 621 -0.62 -16.81 19.73
CA LEU A 621 -1.83 -17.63 19.69
C LEU A 621 -1.90 -18.50 18.43
N ALA A 622 -1.56 -17.95 17.26
CA ALA A 622 -1.49 -18.69 16.02
C ALA A 622 -0.43 -19.81 16.09
N ILE A 623 0.72 -19.53 16.72
CA ILE A 623 1.78 -20.54 16.94
C ILE A 623 1.31 -21.64 17.88
N LYS A 624 0.72 -21.28 19.03
CA LYS A 624 0.15 -22.24 19.98
C LYS A 624 -0.94 -23.10 19.31
N ARG A 625 -1.78 -22.49 18.47
CA ARG A 625 -2.81 -23.21 17.72
C ARG A 625 -2.26 -24.13 16.64
N LEU A 626 -1.18 -23.74 15.95
CA LEU A 626 -0.50 -24.65 15.04
C LEU A 626 0.09 -25.85 15.79
N SER A 627 0.67 -25.65 16.98
CA SER A 627 1.24 -26.74 17.77
C SER A 627 0.24 -27.82 18.19
N SER A 628 -1.05 -27.50 18.30
CA SER A 628 -2.10 -28.49 18.60
C SER A 628 -2.58 -29.27 17.37
N MET A 629 -2.10 -28.95 16.16
CA MET A 629 -2.51 -29.56 14.89
C MET A 629 -1.50 -30.60 14.38
N ILE A 630 -0.55 -31.04 15.22
CA ILE A 630 0.44 -32.04 14.83
C ILE A 630 -0.27 -33.38 14.63
N VAL A 631 -0.15 -33.95 13.43
CA VAL A 631 -0.71 -35.26 13.07
C VAL A 631 0.36 -36.33 12.86
N GLY A 632 1.61 -35.92 12.67
CA GLY A 632 2.70 -36.85 12.43
C GLY A 632 4.09 -36.23 12.42
N GLU A 633 5.06 -37.06 12.11
CA GLU A 633 6.47 -36.71 11.97
C GLU A 633 7.01 -37.23 10.64
N MET A 634 7.87 -36.43 9.99
CA MET A 634 8.63 -36.83 8.83
C MET A 634 9.65 -37.89 9.23
N SER A 635 9.49 -39.10 8.71
CA SER A 635 10.51 -40.13 8.77
C SER A 635 11.78 -39.60 8.10
N PRO A 636 12.96 -39.64 8.75
CA PRO A 636 14.20 -39.53 8.02
C PRO A 636 14.18 -40.69 7.04
N SER A 637 14.00 -40.38 5.76
CA SER A 637 13.88 -41.35 4.67
C SER A 637 14.89 -42.49 4.86
N ALA A 638 14.39 -43.72 4.78
CA ALA A 638 15.09 -44.99 4.97
C ALA A 638 16.51 -45.02 4.36
N PRO A 639 17.42 -45.86 4.88
CA PRO A 639 18.85 -45.73 4.66
C PRO A 639 19.23 -46.07 3.22
N HIS A 640 19.39 -45.07 2.36
CA HIS A 640 20.42 -45.17 1.35
C HIS A 640 21.75 -45.18 2.10
N ARG A 641 22.38 -46.36 2.17
CA ARG A 641 23.70 -46.60 2.78
C ARG A 641 24.74 -45.65 2.14
N VAL A 642 24.88 -44.46 2.71
CA VAL A 642 26.08 -43.66 2.62
C VAL A 642 26.48 -43.40 4.07
N ILE A 643 27.55 -44.09 4.48
CA ILE A 643 28.14 -44.01 5.82
C ILE A 643 28.84 -42.66 5.91
N VAL A 644 28.08 -41.61 6.19
CA VAL A 644 28.58 -40.31 6.61
C VAL A 644 27.71 -39.88 7.80
N PRO A 645 28.28 -39.39 8.91
CA PRO A 645 27.52 -39.00 10.10
C PRO A 645 26.38 -38.04 9.73
N PRO A 646 25.25 -38.06 10.46
CA PRO A 646 24.09 -37.22 10.16
C PRO A 646 24.51 -35.76 10.15
N SER A 647 24.66 -35.23 8.94
CA SER A 647 24.81 -33.82 8.68
C SER A 647 23.55 -33.10 9.22
N PRO A 648 23.68 -31.87 9.74
CA PRO A 648 22.55 -31.06 10.19
C PRO A 648 21.60 -30.63 9.05
N TYR A 649 21.89 -30.99 7.81
CA TYR A 649 21.14 -30.59 6.62
C TYR A 649 20.12 -31.65 6.20
N ARG A 650 18.96 -31.18 5.73
CA ARG A 650 17.82 -32.03 5.35
C ARG A 650 18.01 -32.58 3.96
N ALA A 651 17.85 -33.90 3.77
CA ALA A 651 17.94 -34.54 2.46
C ALA A 651 16.84 -34.06 1.51
N PHE A 652 17.22 -33.76 0.27
CA PHE A 652 16.33 -33.39 -0.83
C PHE A 652 15.47 -34.59 -1.27
N SER A 653 14.19 -34.34 -1.51
CA SER A 653 13.29 -35.33 -2.12
C SER A 653 12.59 -34.72 -3.34
N PRO A 654 12.56 -35.41 -4.49
CA PRO A 654 11.85 -34.90 -5.67
C PRO A 654 10.33 -34.83 -5.48
N TYR A 655 9.77 -35.57 -4.52
CA TYR A 655 8.32 -35.55 -4.21
C TYR A 655 7.89 -34.35 -3.40
N GLU A 656 8.84 -33.61 -2.84
CA GLU A 656 8.55 -32.45 -2.04
C GLU A 656 8.07 -31.26 -2.87
N TYR A 657 6.97 -30.64 -2.45
CA TYR A 657 6.56 -29.36 -3.01
C TYR A 657 7.41 -28.20 -2.48
N VAL A 658 8.11 -27.57 -3.41
CA VAL A 658 8.78 -26.29 -3.24
C VAL A 658 7.93 -25.18 -3.85
N ARG A 659 7.89 -24.02 -3.20
CA ARG A 659 7.15 -22.86 -3.73
C ARG A 659 8.01 -22.01 -4.63
N TYR A 660 7.45 -21.59 -5.76
CA TYR A 660 8.07 -20.73 -6.75
C TYR A 660 7.22 -19.48 -7.01
N ALA A 661 7.86 -18.33 -7.07
CA ALA A 661 7.31 -17.09 -7.59
C ALA A 661 7.49 -17.03 -9.11
N VAL A 662 6.52 -16.45 -9.82
CA VAL A 662 6.70 -16.08 -11.22
C VAL A 662 7.35 -14.73 -11.30
N THR A 663 8.56 -14.66 -11.83
CA THR A 663 9.33 -13.42 -11.91
C THR A 663 9.31 -12.80 -13.29
N HIS A 664 9.06 -13.61 -14.33
CA HIS A 664 8.99 -13.13 -15.70
C HIS A 664 7.95 -13.90 -16.53
N VAL A 665 7.21 -13.18 -17.36
CA VAL A 665 6.26 -13.76 -18.33
C VAL A 665 6.40 -12.97 -19.62
N VAL A 666 6.85 -13.63 -20.69
CA VAL A 666 6.95 -13.04 -22.03
C VAL A 666 6.10 -13.84 -22.98
N ARG A 667 5.17 -13.17 -23.65
CA ARG A 667 4.46 -13.76 -24.78
C ARG A 667 5.38 -13.70 -25.99
N ILE A 668 5.78 -14.86 -26.51
CA ILE A 668 6.53 -14.99 -27.75
C ILE A 668 5.50 -15.07 -28.87
N VAL A 669 5.40 -13.97 -29.62
CA VAL A 669 4.66 -13.95 -30.88
C VAL A 669 5.65 -14.38 -31.96
N ALA A 670 5.38 -15.49 -32.62
CA ALA A 670 6.16 -15.87 -33.79
C ALA A 670 5.95 -14.79 -34.86
N THR A 671 6.91 -13.89 -35.00
CA THR A 671 6.96 -12.98 -36.13
C THR A 671 7.27 -13.84 -37.34
N ALA A 672 6.24 -14.22 -38.09
CA ALA A 672 6.45 -14.66 -39.46
C ALA A 672 7.28 -13.57 -40.13
N SER A 673 8.50 -13.92 -40.56
CA SER A 673 9.31 -13.02 -41.37
C SER A 673 8.42 -12.57 -42.50
N LYS A 674 7.98 -11.30 -42.49
CA LYS A 674 7.38 -10.72 -43.68
C LYS A 674 8.53 -10.68 -44.65
N ASN A 675 8.63 -11.71 -45.49
CA ASN A 675 9.49 -11.71 -46.66
C ASN A 675 9.09 -10.47 -47.44
N THR A 676 9.83 -9.40 -47.21
CA THR A 676 9.77 -8.20 -47.99
C THR A 676 10.43 -8.65 -49.27
N THR A 677 9.62 -9.08 -50.23
CA THR A 677 10.04 -9.25 -51.60
C THR A 677 10.63 -7.92 -52.03
N LEU A 678 11.95 -7.79 -51.85
CA LEU A 678 12.79 -6.86 -52.58
C LEU A 678 12.68 -7.28 -54.04
N ALA A 679 11.58 -6.89 -54.68
CA ALA A 679 11.47 -6.87 -56.10
C ALA A 679 12.60 -5.95 -56.58
N SER A 680 13.64 -6.58 -57.11
CA SER A 680 14.69 -5.97 -57.89
C SER A 680 14.05 -5.16 -59.01
N THR A 681 13.72 -3.91 -58.73
CA THR A 681 13.38 -2.90 -59.73
C THR A 681 14.66 -2.14 -60.01
N ARG A 682 15.20 -2.45 -61.19
CA ARG A 682 16.33 -1.82 -61.84
C ARG A 682 16.21 -0.28 -61.75
N PRO A 683 17.25 0.46 -61.34
CA PRO A 683 17.16 1.92 -61.23
C PRO A 683 17.15 2.52 -62.64
N SER A 684 16.07 3.22 -63.01
CA SER A 684 16.07 4.13 -64.14
C SER A 684 15.93 5.57 -63.64
N THR A 685 16.98 6.35 -63.91
CA THR A 685 17.10 7.82 -63.97
C THR A 685 16.77 8.68 -62.73
N PRO A 686 17.64 9.65 -62.37
CA PRO A 686 17.38 10.60 -61.31
C PRO A 686 16.65 11.85 -61.85
N THR A 687 15.53 12.22 -61.23
CA THR A 687 14.97 13.57 -61.31
C THR A 687 14.83 14.14 -59.90
N PRO A 688 15.26 15.39 -59.65
CA PRO A 688 15.13 16.00 -58.35
C PRO A 688 13.82 16.77 -58.26
N SER A 689 12.92 16.37 -57.35
CA SER A 689 11.92 17.31 -56.84
C SER A 689 11.55 16.99 -55.40
N VAL A 690 11.57 18.08 -54.64
CA VAL A 690 11.49 18.23 -53.19
C VAL A 690 10.05 18.09 -52.67
N SER A 691 9.94 17.76 -51.37
CA SER A 691 8.80 17.92 -50.44
C SER A 691 7.64 16.92 -50.51
N ASN A 692 7.66 15.95 -49.58
CA ASN A 692 6.64 15.80 -48.51
C ASN A 692 6.78 14.42 -47.84
N LEU A 693 7.42 14.38 -46.66
CA LEU A 693 7.50 13.18 -45.84
C LEU A 693 6.74 13.41 -44.52
N GLN A 694 5.42 13.21 -44.57
CA GLN A 694 4.59 13.03 -43.38
C GLN A 694 3.86 11.68 -43.45
N ASN A 695 4.12 10.86 -42.43
CA ASN A 695 3.20 9.86 -41.84
C ASN A 695 2.52 8.83 -42.77
N HIS A 696 3.26 7.76 -43.11
CA HIS A 696 2.64 6.44 -43.33
C HIS A 696 3.36 5.35 -42.51
N LYS A 697 3.22 5.40 -41.18
CA LYS A 697 3.34 4.21 -40.32
C LYS A 697 1.94 3.65 -40.13
N ASN A 698 1.53 2.70 -40.97
CA ASN A 698 0.49 1.70 -40.70
C ASN A 698 0.39 0.76 -41.93
N GLY A 699 1.41 -0.07 -42.15
CA GLY A 699 1.19 -1.29 -42.93
C GLY A 699 0.28 -2.23 -42.11
N PRO A 700 -0.64 -2.99 -42.73
CA PRO A 700 -1.52 -3.89 -42.00
C PRO A 700 -0.68 -4.90 -41.22
N VAL A 701 -0.70 -4.77 -39.89
CA VAL A 701 -0.30 -5.84 -38.99
C VAL A 701 -1.41 -6.86 -39.12
N ILE A 702 -1.19 -7.88 -39.97
CA ILE A 702 -2.01 -9.08 -39.97
C ILE A 702 -1.81 -9.70 -38.58
N LYS A 703 -2.71 -9.39 -37.65
CA LYS A 703 -2.85 -10.09 -36.38
C LYS A 703 -3.39 -11.47 -36.74
N SER A 704 -2.52 -12.36 -37.22
CA SER A 704 -2.90 -13.76 -37.33
C SER A 704 -3.11 -14.26 -35.92
N ASP A 705 -4.34 -14.70 -35.71
CA ASP A 705 -4.93 -15.03 -34.43
C ASP A 705 -4.47 -16.45 -34.01
N GLY A 706 -3.16 -16.70 -34.11
CA GLY A 706 -2.54 -18.02 -33.96
C GLY A 706 -2.25 -18.43 -32.52
N GLU A 707 -1.80 -19.68 -32.37
CA GLU A 707 -1.29 -20.22 -31.11
C GLU A 707 -0.09 -19.40 -30.61
N THR A 708 0.08 -19.31 -29.29
CA THR A 708 1.07 -18.42 -28.69
C THR A 708 1.93 -19.14 -27.68
N TRP A 709 3.24 -18.92 -27.77
CA TRP A 709 4.20 -19.42 -26.79
C TRP A 709 4.38 -18.40 -25.67
N TYR A 710 4.54 -18.88 -24.46
CA TYR A 710 4.87 -18.06 -23.29
C TYR A 710 6.18 -18.55 -22.70
N ARG A 711 7.16 -17.66 -22.58
CA ARG A 711 8.37 -17.88 -21.78
C ARG A 711 8.10 -17.43 -20.36
N VAL A 712 8.12 -18.37 -19.42
CA VAL A 712 7.83 -18.11 -18.01
C VAL A 712 9.07 -18.44 -17.19
N ARG A 713 9.49 -17.49 -16.36
CA ARG A 713 10.58 -17.67 -15.39
C ARG A 713 9.98 -17.89 -14.01
N PHE A 714 10.40 -18.99 -13.39
CA PHE A 714 10.09 -19.33 -12.01
C PHE A 714 11.34 -19.14 -11.16
N ALA A 715 11.17 -18.54 -9.99
CA ALA A 715 12.22 -18.43 -8.99
C ALA A 715 11.70 -18.92 -7.66
N ARG A 716 12.50 -19.71 -6.94
CA ARG A 716 12.15 -20.28 -5.64
C ARG A 716 11.74 -19.16 -4.69
N LEU A 717 10.67 -19.38 -3.95
CA LEU A 717 10.15 -18.39 -3.05
C LEU A 717 11.14 -18.12 -1.91
N TYR A 718 11.90 -19.12 -1.47
CA TYR A 718 12.98 -19.03 -0.49
C TYR A 718 14.31 -19.54 -1.09
N PRO A 719 15.04 -18.71 -1.85
CA PRO A 719 16.26 -19.15 -2.54
C PRO A 719 17.41 -19.64 -1.65
N PHE A 720 17.41 -19.26 -0.37
CA PHE A 720 18.43 -19.65 0.59
C PHE A 720 18.15 -21.00 1.27
N ASP A 721 16.96 -21.57 1.07
CA ASP A 721 16.52 -22.83 1.66
C ASP A 721 17.09 -24.03 0.86
N ARG A 722 18.41 -24.14 0.71
CA ARG A 722 18.99 -25.22 -0.07
C ARG A 722 19.04 -26.52 0.74
N ARG A 723 18.58 -27.62 0.14
CA ARG A 723 18.57 -28.95 0.78
C ARG A 723 19.87 -29.71 0.51
N GLU A 724 20.22 -30.61 1.43
CA GLU A 724 21.33 -31.53 1.22
C GLU A 724 20.99 -32.50 0.09
N GLY A 725 21.91 -32.68 -0.85
CA GLY A 725 21.64 -33.48 -2.04
C GLY A 725 20.71 -32.82 -3.07
N GLU A 726 20.28 -31.56 -2.86
CA GLU A 726 19.53 -30.81 -3.87
C GLU A 726 20.39 -30.65 -5.14
N PRO A 727 19.91 -31.09 -6.32
CA PRO A 727 20.64 -30.97 -7.57
C PRO A 727 21.13 -29.54 -7.80
N LYS A 728 22.43 -29.38 -8.10
CA LYS A 728 22.99 -28.06 -8.35
C LYS A 728 22.48 -27.44 -9.64
N GLU A 729 22.11 -28.28 -10.60
CA GLU A 729 21.62 -27.88 -11.91
C GLU A 729 20.48 -28.81 -12.31
N LEU A 730 19.55 -28.30 -13.11
CA LEU A 730 18.51 -29.12 -13.72
C LEU A 730 19.12 -29.87 -14.90
N MET A 731 19.20 -31.20 -14.75
CA MET A 731 19.81 -32.05 -15.75
C MET A 731 18.96 -32.13 -17.02
N VAL A 732 19.62 -32.40 -18.15
CA VAL A 732 18.88 -32.65 -19.39
C VAL A 732 18.01 -33.88 -19.23
N GLY A 733 16.75 -33.80 -19.63
CA GLY A 733 15.75 -34.85 -19.42
C GLY A 733 14.90 -34.63 -18.17
N SER A 734 15.32 -33.73 -17.27
CA SER A 734 14.57 -33.42 -16.07
C SER A 734 13.28 -32.66 -16.37
N ARG A 735 12.23 -32.97 -15.60
CA ARG A 735 10.91 -32.34 -15.65
C ARG A 735 10.51 -31.85 -14.27
N MET A 736 9.74 -30.77 -14.23
CA MET A 736 9.15 -30.22 -13.01
C MET A 736 7.63 -30.42 -13.07
N GLU A 737 7.01 -30.84 -11.99
CA GLU A 737 5.55 -30.89 -11.91
C GLU A 737 5.04 -29.62 -11.24
N ILE A 738 4.17 -28.88 -11.93
CA ILE A 738 3.44 -27.74 -11.36
C ILE A 738 2.05 -28.18 -10.94
N GLN A 739 1.64 -27.87 -9.71
CA GLN A 739 0.29 -28.14 -9.21
C GLN A 739 -0.43 -26.83 -8.88
N PHE A 740 -1.68 -26.73 -9.32
CA PHE A 740 -2.53 -25.55 -9.09
C PHE A 740 -4.00 -25.92 -9.03
N SER A 741 -4.78 -25.12 -8.30
CA SER A 741 -6.22 -25.30 -8.15
C SER A 741 -6.99 -24.47 -9.18
N ILE A 742 -8.05 -25.03 -9.75
CA ILE A 742 -8.99 -24.33 -10.63
C ILE A 742 -10.37 -24.34 -9.98
N ALA A 743 -11.11 -23.25 -10.13
CA ALA A 743 -12.52 -23.23 -9.76
C ALA A 743 -13.25 -24.25 -10.65
N GLY A 744 -13.83 -25.29 -10.05
CA GLY A 744 -14.55 -26.31 -10.79
C GLY A 744 -15.64 -25.67 -11.66
N SER A 745 -15.66 -26.00 -12.95
CA SER A 745 -16.79 -25.69 -13.81
C SER A 745 -17.93 -26.61 -13.38
N THR A 746 -19.01 -26.06 -12.83
CA THR A 746 -20.18 -26.79 -12.32
C THR A 746 -20.99 -27.50 -13.42
N SER A 747 -20.51 -27.51 -14.67
CA SER A 747 -21.32 -27.85 -15.84
C SER A 747 -21.67 -29.34 -16.00
N ASN A 748 -20.94 -30.29 -15.40
CA ASN A 748 -21.14 -31.73 -15.69
C ASN A 748 -21.33 -32.65 -14.47
N SER A 749 -21.47 -32.12 -13.25
CA SER A 749 -21.66 -32.94 -12.05
C SER A 749 -23.09 -32.78 -11.52
N SER A 750 -23.99 -33.67 -11.92
CA SER A 750 -25.37 -33.79 -11.40
C SER A 750 -25.44 -34.35 -9.97
N LEU A 751 -24.31 -34.43 -9.25
CA LEU A 751 -24.29 -34.76 -7.83
C LEU A 751 -24.68 -33.52 -7.02
N ASN A 752 -25.86 -33.59 -6.42
CA ASN A 752 -26.44 -32.63 -5.49
C ASN A 752 -25.51 -32.41 -4.28
N VAL A 753 -24.52 -31.53 -4.40
CA VAL A 753 -23.78 -31.01 -3.25
C VAL A 753 -24.57 -29.83 -2.68
N SER A 754 -25.42 -30.12 -1.70
CA SER A 754 -26.37 -29.18 -1.08
C SER A 754 -25.73 -28.05 -0.26
N ASN A 755 -24.40 -27.96 -0.17
CA ASN A 755 -23.71 -27.00 0.72
C ASN A 755 -23.00 -25.83 0.01
N GLY A 756 -23.21 -25.63 -1.30
CA GLY A 756 -22.73 -24.42 -2.00
C GLY A 756 -21.21 -24.22 -2.04
N GLU A 757 -20.42 -25.19 -1.60
CA GLU A 757 -18.96 -25.11 -1.59
C GLU A 757 -18.42 -25.57 -2.95
N SER A 758 -17.92 -24.63 -3.76
CA SER A 758 -17.33 -24.96 -5.05
C SER A 758 -16.09 -25.84 -4.85
N ILE A 759 -16.18 -27.13 -5.14
CA ILE A 759 -15.05 -28.06 -5.09
C ILE A 759 -13.98 -27.55 -6.07
N ARG A 760 -12.80 -27.21 -5.54
CA ARG A 760 -11.65 -26.83 -6.35
C ARG A 760 -10.97 -28.11 -6.83
N GLN A 761 -10.85 -28.25 -8.14
CA GLN A 761 -10.09 -29.36 -8.72
C GLN A 761 -8.61 -29.01 -8.69
N GLN A 762 -7.80 -29.85 -8.04
CA GLN A 762 -6.35 -29.78 -8.15
C GLN A 762 -5.94 -30.34 -9.51
N VAL A 763 -5.09 -29.62 -10.23
CA VAL A 763 -4.57 -30.03 -11.53
C VAL A 763 -3.06 -29.93 -11.49
N SER A 764 -2.40 -31.01 -11.93
CA SER A 764 -0.95 -31.03 -12.09
C SER A 764 -0.55 -31.11 -13.56
N ARG A 765 0.61 -30.53 -13.89
CA ARG A 765 1.16 -30.53 -15.25
C ARG A 765 2.68 -30.66 -15.20
N TRP A 766 3.23 -31.38 -16.16
CA TRP A 766 4.66 -31.51 -16.35
C TRP A 766 5.21 -30.36 -17.19
N LEU A 767 6.28 -29.74 -16.73
CA LEU A 767 7.02 -28.67 -17.39
C LEU A 767 8.45 -29.15 -17.65
N THR A 768 9.01 -28.82 -18.81
CA THR A 768 10.43 -29.05 -19.12
C THR A 768 11.20 -27.74 -18.95
N PRO A 769 12.04 -27.61 -17.91
CA PRO A 769 12.93 -26.48 -17.77
C PRO A 769 13.89 -26.41 -18.95
N ILE A 770 13.96 -25.28 -19.64
CA ILE A 770 14.89 -25.09 -20.77
C ILE A 770 16.23 -24.52 -20.31
N ARG A 771 16.26 -23.77 -19.21
CA ARG A 771 17.49 -23.19 -18.63
C ARG A 771 17.33 -22.93 -17.14
N GLY A 772 18.44 -22.93 -16.40
CA GLY A 772 18.52 -22.59 -14.98
C GLY A 772 18.68 -23.78 -14.04
N ASP A 773 18.37 -23.56 -12.76
CA ASP A 773 18.50 -24.52 -11.66
C ASP A 773 17.21 -24.54 -10.80
N LEU A 774 17.20 -25.27 -9.69
CA LEU A 774 16.06 -25.31 -8.76
C LEU A 774 15.84 -23.99 -8.00
N ILE A 775 16.77 -23.04 -8.09
CA ILE A 775 16.60 -21.71 -7.50
C ILE A 775 15.88 -20.80 -8.49
N ALA A 776 16.24 -20.83 -9.76
CA ALA A 776 15.49 -20.16 -10.81
C ALA A 776 15.66 -20.84 -12.16
N PHE A 777 14.54 -21.15 -12.81
CA PHE A 777 14.51 -21.77 -14.12
C PHE A 777 13.44 -21.18 -15.02
N GLU A 778 13.58 -21.47 -16.32
CA GLU A 778 12.61 -21.03 -17.32
C GLU A 778 12.00 -22.18 -18.07
N VAL A 779 10.76 -21.96 -18.50
CA VAL A 779 9.99 -22.90 -19.30
C VAL A 779 9.36 -22.17 -20.47
N LEU A 780 9.10 -22.91 -21.55
CA LEU A 780 8.25 -22.46 -22.65
C LEU A 780 6.92 -23.21 -22.57
N ILE A 781 5.81 -22.48 -22.58
CA ILE A 781 4.47 -23.06 -22.50
C ILE A 781 3.69 -22.69 -23.74
N LYS A 782 3.22 -23.70 -24.47
CA LYS A 782 2.33 -23.51 -25.61
C LYS A 782 0.91 -23.26 -25.12
N VAL A 783 0.31 -22.17 -25.53
CA VAL A 783 -1.07 -21.81 -25.22
C VAL A 783 -1.86 -21.75 -26.51
N MET A 784 -2.72 -22.75 -26.73
CA MET A 784 -3.64 -22.78 -27.87
C MET A 784 -4.74 -21.73 -27.66
N LYS A 785 -5.09 -20.97 -28.72
CA LYS A 785 -6.02 -19.85 -28.63
C LYS A 785 -7.38 -20.27 -28.07
N ASN A 786 -7.96 -21.31 -28.66
CA ASN A 786 -9.29 -21.84 -28.33
C ASN A 786 -9.27 -22.88 -27.21
N ALA A 787 -8.09 -23.26 -26.70
CA ALA A 787 -8.05 -24.18 -25.58
C ALA A 787 -8.56 -23.47 -24.31
N MET A 788 -9.66 -23.98 -23.79
CA MET A 788 -10.14 -23.71 -22.43
C MET A 788 -9.39 -24.56 -21.38
N GLY A 789 -8.25 -25.15 -21.78
CA GLY A 789 -7.41 -25.95 -20.90
C GLY A 789 -7.03 -25.15 -19.64
N PRO A 790 -7.06 -25.77 -18.45
CA PRO A 790 -6.86 -25.03 -17.22
C PRO A 790 -5.50 -24.31 -17.12
N LEU A 791 -4.43 -24.95 -17.60
CA LEU A 791 -3.10 -24.33 -17.67
C LEU A 791 -3.07 -23.16 -18.67
N ALA A 792 -3.74 -23.29 -19.82
CA ALA A 792 -3.82 -22.21 -20.80
C ALA A 792 -4.48 -20.95 -20.21
N ASN A 793 -5.60 -21.12 -19.50
CA ASN A 793 -6.29 -20.03 -18.81
C ASN A 793 -5.45 -19.43 -17.68
N LEU A 794 -4.75 -20.28 -16.93
CA LEU A 794 -3.81 -19.85 -15.89
C LEU A 794 -2.70 -18.97 -16.48
N ILE A 795 -2.03 -19.42 -17.54
CA ILE A 795 -0.92 -18.70 -18.17
C ILE A 795 -1.39 -17.38 -18.80
N LYS A 796 -2.56 -17.35 -19.46
CA LYS A 796 -3.15 -16.11 -20.01
C LYS A 796 -3.38 -15.04 -18.94
N THR A 797 -3.67 -15.44 -17.70
CA THR A 797 -3.92 -14.51 -16.58
C THR A 797 -2.70 -14.26 -15.71
N LEU A 798 -1.59 -14.93 -16.01
CA LEU A 798 -0.39 -14.91 -15.18
C LEU A 798 0.32 -13.56 -15.28
N LYS A 799 0.72 -13.02 -14.13
CA LYS A 799 1.49 -11.79 -14.01
C LYS A 799 2.66 -12.02 -13.06
N ALA A 800 3.83 -11.49 -13.43
CA ALA A 800 5.01 -11.52 -12.58
C ALA A 800 4.72 -10.87 -11.21
N GLY A 801 5.25 -11.47 -10.15
CA GLY A 801 5.14 -10.93 -8.80
C GLY A 801 3.77 -11.10 -8.12
N LYS A 802 2.80 -11.80 -8.74
CA LYS A 802 1.40 -11.86 -8.26
C LYS A 802 0.95 -13.21 -7.73
N ARG A 803 1.56 -14.30 -8.19
CA ARG A 803 1.16 -15.68 -7.84
C ARG A 803 2.39 -16.50 -7.48
N GLN A 804 2.21 -17.35 -6.48
CA GLN A 804 3.13 -18.44 -6.14
C GLN A 804 2.55 -19.77 -6.65
N PHE A 805 3.42 -20.70 -6.99
CA PHE A 805 3.09 -22.05 -7.42
C PHE A 805 3.81 -23.05 -6.55
N LYS A 806 3.14 -24.15 -6.22
CA LYS A 806 3.79 -25.34 -5.68
C LYS A 806 4.28 -26.19 -6.85
N MET A 807 5.56 -26.53 -6.81
CA MET A 807 6.20 -27.36 -7.80
C MET A 807 7.09 -28.38 -7.12
N ARG A 808 7.25 -29.53 -7.75
CA ARG A 808 8.12 -30.59 -7.28
C ARG A 808 8.95 -31.16 -8.43
N GLY A 809 9.96 -31.95 -8.09
CA GLY A 809 10.99 -32.44 -9.01
C GLY A 809 12.39 -31.95 -8.65
N PRO A 810 13.40 -32.27 -9.46
CA PRO A 810 13.27 -32.75 -10.82
C PRO A 810 12.91 -34.25 -10.88
N PHE A 811 12.09 -34.60 -11.86
CA PHE A 811 11.74 -35.98 -12.21
C PHE A 811 12.27 -36.36 -13.59
N GLY A 812 12.16 -37.64 -13.92
CA GLY A 812 12.55 -38.21 -15.20
C GLY A 812 14.01 -38.65 -15.24
N THR A 813 14.31 -39.54 -16.17
CA THR A 813 15.68 -40.03 -16.39
C THR A 813 16.51 -38.97 -17.12
N PRO A 814 17.70 -38.63 -16.62
CA PRO A 814 18.58 -37.71 -17.33
C PRO A 814 19.01 -38.26 -18.70
N LEU A 815 18.95 -37.43 -19.74
CA LEU A 815 19.50 -37.75 -21.06
C LEU A 815 21.01 -37.94 -21.00
N VAL A 816 21.69 -37.21 -20.13
CA VAL A 816 23.13 -37.29 -19.94
C VAL A 816 23.39 -37.66 -18.49
N HIS A 817 24.17 -38.71 -18.26
CA HIS A 817 24.44 -39.19 -16.92
C HIS A 817 25.33 -38.17 -16.16
N PRO A 818 25.04 -37.81 -14.91
CA PRO A 818 25.77 -36.74 -14.22
C PRO A 818 27.25 -37.10 -13.97
N SER A 819 27.54 -38.37 -13.68
CA SER A 819 28.92 -38.83 -13.50
C SER A 819 29.66 -39.12 -14.82
N ARG A 820 28.95 -39.04 -15.96
CA ARG A 820 29.52 -39.26 -17.30
C ARG A 820 28.98 -38.17 -18.24
N PRO A 821 29.48 -36.92 -18.11
CA PRO A 821 29.08 -35.83 -19.00
C PRO A 821 29.63 -36.05 -20.41
N LEU A 822 28.92 -35.56 -21.43
CA LEU A 822 29.34 -35.61 -22.85
C LEU A 822 30.44 -34.58 -23.17
N SER A 823 31.46 -34.46 -22.32
CA SER A 823 32.55 -33.49 -22.46
C SER A 823 33.64 -34.00 -23.41
N MET A 824 34.25 -33.09 -24.18
CA MET A 824 35.36 -33.40 -25.10
C MET A 824 36.61 -34.01 -24.44
N THR A 825 36.80 -33.85 -23.14
CA THR A 825 38.07 -34.22 -22.47
C THR A 825 38.22 -35.72 -22.20
N GLN A 826 37.16 -36.52 -22.33
CA GLN A 826 37.22 -37.97 -22.11
C GLN A 826 36.90 -38.73 -23.41
N SER A 827 37.96 -39.25 -24.05
CA SER A 827 37.84 -40.25 -25.12
C SER A 827 37.21 -41.52 -24.56
N SER A 828 35.89 -41.60 -24.60
CA SER A 828 35.17 -42.71 -24.02
C SER A 828 34.18 -43.26 -25.04
N SER A 829 34.20 -44.58 -25.20
CA SER A 829 33.44 -45.32 -26.21
C SER A 829 31.92 -45.24 -26.04
N TRP A 830 31.43 -44.61 -24.97
CA TRP A 830 30.00 -44.49 -24.65
C TRP A 830 29.37 -43.16 -25.13
N ILE A 831 30.17 -42.16 -25.54
CA ILE A 831 29.66 -40.91 -26.10
C ILE A 831 29.11 -41.21 -27.51
N PRO A 832 27.83 -40.94 -27.80
CA PRO A 832 27.28 -41.14 -29.13
C PRO A 832 27.92 -40.17 -30.12
N ASP A 833 28.17 -40.63 -31.34
CA ASP A 833 28.63 -39.77 -32.44
C ASP A 833 27.51 -38.82 -32.88
N GLU A 834 26.26 -39.27 -32.82
CA GLU A 834 25.08 -38.49 -33.19
C GLU A 834 23.97 -38.57 -32.14
N MET A 835 23.43 -37.40 -31.79
CA MET A 835 22.22 -37.24 -30.99
C MET A 835 21.07 -36.86 -31.93
N VAL A 836 20.09 -37.75 -32.05
CA VAL A 836 18.96 -37.58 -32.99
C VAL A 836 17.70 -37.26 -32.20
N PHE A 837 17.08 -36.12 -32.46
CA PHE A 837 15.84 -35.68 -31.82
C PHE A 837 14.69 -35.81 -32.81
N ILE A 838 13.74 -36.71 -32.55
CA ILE A 838 12.50 -36.88 -33.32
C ILE A 838 11.38 -36.33 -32.46
N VAL A 839 10.97 -35.09 -32.74
CA VAL A 839 10.11 -34.34 -31.82
C VAL A 839 8.89 -33.73 -32.51
N ALA A 840 7.79 -33.60 -31.77
CA ALA A 840 6.56 -32.96 -32.24
C ALA A 840 6.01 -31.96 -31.23
N GLY A 841 5.55 -30.80 -31.71
CA GLY A 841 4.93 -29.76 -30.89
C GLY A 841 5.83 -29.27 -29.74
N SER A 842 5.39 -29.43 -28.49
CA SER A 842 6.18 -29.08 -27.29
C SER A 842 7.24 -30.11 -26.92
N GLY A 843 7.33 -31.25 -27.61
CA GLY A 843 8.41 -32.22 -27.41
C GLY A 843 9.80 -31.62 -27.66
N VAL A 844 9.90 -30.59 -28.52
CA VAL A 844 11.16 -29.88 -28.82
C VAL A 844 11.83 -29.25 -27.60
N LEU A 845 11.14 -29.12 -26.46
CA LEU A 845 11.72 -28.55 -25.25
C LEU A 845 12.81 -29.43 -24.65
N CYS A 846 12.80 -30.75 -24.87
CA CYS A 846 13.92 -31.61 -24.47
C CYS A 846 15.18 -31.32 -25.29
N PHE A 847 15.04 -31.03 -26.59
CA PHE A 847 16.13 -30.54 -27.44
C PHE A 847 16.64 -29.18 -26.95
N CYS A 848 15.74 -28.25 -26.63
CA CYS A 848 16.15 -26.94 -26.10
C CYS A 848 16.94 -27.09 -24.80
N GLN A 849 16.43 -27.89 -23.85
CA GLN A 849 17.12 -28.19 -22.61
C GLN A 849 18.48 -28.84 -22.84
N TYR A 850 18.59 -29.77 -23.81
CA TYR A 850 19.85 -30.40 -24.17
C TYR A 850 20.87 -29.39 -24.71
N VAL A 851 20.45 -28.54 -25.65
CA VAL A 851 21.33 -27.53 -26.27
C VAL A 851 21.76 -26.47 -25.27
N GLU A 852 20.85 -25.96 -24.44
CA GLU A 852 21.16 -24.95 -23.42
C GLU A 852 22.14 -25.51 -22.37
N TYR A 853 21.96 -26.77 -21.95
CA TYR A 853 22.83 -27.40 -20.97
C TYR A 853 24.19 -27.81 -21.53
N GLN A 854 24.22 -28.41 -22.72
CA GLN A 854 25.46 -28.95 -23.30
C GLN A 854 26.25 -27.90 -24.06
N VAL A 855 25.59 -27.04 -24.84
CA VAL A 855 26.25 -26.12 -25.79
C VAL A 855 26.32 -24.69 -25.25
N PHE A 856 25.22 -24.15 -24.74
CA PHE A 856 25.13 -22.76 -24.28
C PHE A 856 25.37 -22.55 -22.79
N ARG A 857 26.21 -23.39 -22.18
CA ARG A 857 26.56 -23.26 -20.77
C ARG A 857 27.60 -22.15 -20.57
N VAL A 858 27.23 -21.16 -19.77
CA VAL A 858 28.12 -20.05 -19.38
C VAL A 858 29.14 -20.50 -18.34
N GLY A 859 30.30 -19.86 -18.31
CA GLY A 859 31.40 -20.15 -17.39
C GLY A 859 32.27 -21.34 -17.80
N LEU A 860 31.92 -22.07 -18.88
CA LEU A 860 32.80 -23.07 -19.46
C LEU A 860 33.85 -22.40 -20.36
N PRO A 861 35.14 -22.75 -20.21
CA PRO A 861 36.16 -22.31 -21.15
C PRO A 861 36.01 -23.07 -22.47
N LEU A 862 35.89 -22.34 -23.57
CA LEU A 862 35.81 -22.86 -24.93
C LEU A 862 37.17 -22.77 -25.60
N LYS A 863 37.58 -23.83 -26.29
CA LYS A 863 38.85 -23.84 -27.04
C LYS A 863 38.71 -23.03 -28.32
N ILE A 864 39.65 -22.13 -28.57
CA ILE A 864 39.69 -21.33 -29.81
C ILE A 864 40.27 -22.19 -30.94
N HIS A 865 39.67 -22.16 -32.13
CA HIS A 865 40.15 -22.93 -33.30
C HIS A 865 40.45 -22.09 -34.53
N ALA A 866 39.85 -20.90 -34.62
CA ALA A 866 40.10 -19.95 -35.69
C ALA A 866 40.41 -18.57 -35.10
N SER A 867 41.32 -17.84 -35.74
CA SER A 867 41.62 -16.46 -35.35
C SER A 867 40.47 -15.51 -35.74
N PHE A 868 40.16 -14.54 -34.89
CA PHE A 868 39.20 -13.48 -35.14
C PHE A 868 39.82 -12.14 -34.79
N GLN A 869 39.91 -11.24 -35.78
CA GLN A 869 40.39 -9.88 -35.58
C GLN A 869 39.22 -8.95 -35.27
N PRO A 870 39.26 -8.22 -34.14
CA PRO A 870 38.18 -7.32 -33.73
C PRO A 870 38.09 -6.12 -34.69
N ARG A 871 36.87 -5.77 -35.10
CA ARG A 871 36.54 -4.60 -35.90
C ARG A 871 36.04 -3.44 -35.06
N HIS A 872 35.57 -3.73 -33.85
CA HIS A 872 35.09 -2.76 -32.89
C HIS A 872 35.86 -2.83 -31.57
N PRO A 873 35.98 -1.73 -30.81
CA PRO A 873 36.78 -1.68 -29.59
C PRO A 873 36.22 -2.53 -28.44
N ASP A 874 34.96 -2.97 -28.52
CA ASP A 874 34.30 -3.86 -27.58
C ASP A 874 34.34 -5.34 -28.01
N GLU A 875 34.96 -5.65 -29.15
CA GLU A 875 35.19 -7.02 -29.62
C GLU A 875 36.50 -7.59 -29.08
N LEU A 876 36.49 -8.89 -28.80
CA LEU A 876 37.61 -9.64 -28.24
C LEU A 876 38.40 -10.32 -29.35
N GLU A 877 39.69 -10.01 -29.45
CA GLU A 877 40.60 -10.71 -30.36
C GLU A 877 40.73 -12.18 -29.95
N LEU A 878 40.49 -13.09 -30.89
CA LEU A 878 40.75 -14.51 -30.70
C LEU A 878 41.93 -14.89 -31.58
N ASP A 879 42.94 -15.52 -30.99
CA ASP A 879 44.07 -16.06 -31.75
C ASP A 879 44.43 -17.40 -31.11
N PRO A 880 44.22 -18.55 -31.77
CA PRO A 880 44.54 -19.85 -31.20
C PRO A 880 46.03 -20.03 -30.89
N LEU A 881 46.93 -19.20 -31.45
CA LEU A 881 48.37 -19.23 -31.16
C LEU A 881 48.72 -18.50 -29.85
N ILE A 882 47.96 -17.46 -29.51
CA ILE A 882 48.19 -16.62 -28.31
C ILE A 882 47.25 -17.04 -27.17
N HIS A 883 46.00 -17.34 -27.52
CA HIS A 883 44.89 -17.61 -26.64
C HIS A 883 44.44 -19.06 -26.81
N THR A 884 44.54 -19.85 -25.75
CA THR A 884 44.11 -21.25 -25.79
C THR A 884 42.59 -21.39 -25.62
N GLN A 885 41.99 -20.52 -24.79
CA GLN A 885 40.60 -20.64 -24.36
C GLN A 885 39.94 -19.28 -24.09
N VAL A 886 38.64 -19.20 -24.33
CA VAL A 886 37.77 -18.08 -23.97
C VAL A 886 36.62 -18.57 -23.09
N THR A 887 36.38 -17.88 -21.98
CA THR A 887 35.29 -18.22 -21.05
C THR A 887 34.07 -17.37 -21.38
N VAL A 888 32.99 -18.02 -21.81
CA VAL A 888 31.74 -17.32 -22.14
C VAL A 888 31.03 -16.88 -20.86
N THR A 889 30.66 -15.60 -20.80
CA THR A 889 29.81 -15.06 -19.72
C THR A 889 28.35 -14.96 -20.14
N GLN A 890 28.08 -14.73 -21.43
CA GLN A 890 26.73 -14.61 -21.97
C GLN A 890 26.69 -14.96 -23.46
N PHE A 891 25.68 -15.70 -23.90
CA PHE A 891 25.36 -15.91 -25.32
C PHE A 891 24.31 -14.89 -25.78
N MET A 892 24.48 -14.34 -26.97
CA MET A 892 23.61 -13.28 -27.53
C MET A 892 22.47 -13.84 -28.40
N GLY A 893 22.59 -15.09 -28.86
CA GLY A 893 21.55 -15.81 -29.62
C GLY A 893 21.60 -15.61 -31.14
N ASP A 894 22.55 -14.81 -31.62
CA ASP A 894 22.81 -14.47 -33.03
C ASP A 894 24.16 -15.00 -33.53
N GLY A 895 24.74 -15.99 -32.83
CA GLY A 895 26.07 -16.52 -33.11
C GLY A 895 27.20 -15.78 -32.39
N TRP A 896 26.90 -14.73 -31.63
CA TRP A 896 27.88 -14.01 -30.80
C TRP A 896 27.76 -14.34 -29.31
N ALA A 897 28.85 -14.15 -28.60
CA ALA A 897 28.94 -14.26 -27.16
C ALA A 897 29.78 -13.12 -26.57
N HIS A 898 29.55 -12.81 -25.31
CA HIS A 898 30.41 -11.96 -24.50
C HIS A 898 31.20 -12.84 -23.53
N GLY A 899 32.50 -12.61 -23.37
CA GLY A 899 33.35 -13.40 -22.50
C GLY A 899 34.72 -12.78 -22.29
N PHE A 900 35.62 -13.53 -21.67
CA PHE A 900 36.98 -13.10 -21.38
C PHE A 900 38.00 -14.21 -21.67
N LEU A 901 39.24 -13.82 -21.99
CA LEU A 901 40.31 -14.77 -22.31
C LEU A 901 40.88 -15.40 -21.05
N SER A 902 40.94 -16.73 -21.02
CA SER A 902 41.42 -17.49 -19.87
C SER A 902 42.92 -17.72 -19.98
N HIS A 903 43.78 -16.69 -19.85
CA HIS A 903 45.21 -16.85 -19.45
C HIS A 903 46.09 -15.58 -19.48
N GLN A 904 45.62 -14.40 -19.86
CA GLN A 904 46.53 -13.25 -19.94
C GLN A 904 46.92 -12.73 -18.55
N LYS A 905 48.23 -12.82 -18.25
CA LYS A 905 48.85 -12.28 -17.04
C LYS A 905 48.83 -10.74 -17.12
N LYS A 906 47.67 -10.13 -16.84
CA LYS A 906 47.39 -8.69 -16.63
C LYS A 906 48.55 -7.76 -17.05
N MET A 907 48.82 -7.64 -18.35
CA MET A 907 49.72 -6.62 -18.88
C MET A 907 48.85 -5.43 -19.29
N SER A 908 48.84 -4.41 -18.43
CA SER A 908 48.37 -3.04 -18.65
C SER A 908 47.06 -2.79 -19.44
N GLY A 909 45.94 -2.68 -18.72
CA GLY A 909 44.95 -1.62 -18.95
C GLY A 909 43.84 -1.84 -19.98
N THR A 910 43.93 -2.81 -20.89
CA THR A 910 42.83 -3.16 -21.81
C THR A 910 41.80 -4.05 -21.12
N THR A 911 40.51 -3.85 -21.41
CA THR A 911 39.43 -4.66 -20.84
C THR A 911 39.50 -6.09 -21.38
N ASP A 912 39.87 -7.05 -20.54
CA ASP A 912 40.00 -8.49 -20.87
C ASP A 912 38.68 -9.17 -21.29
N ALA A 913 37.58 -8.42 -21.39
CA ALA A 913 36.26 -8.91 -21.75
C ALA A 913 35.72 -8.15 -22.97
N GLY A 914 35.07 -8.88 -23.86
CA GLY A 914 34.49 -8.35 -25.08
C GLY A 914 33.59 -9.35 -25.80
N TYR A 915 33.04 -8.91 -26.92
CA TYR A 915 32.20 -9.71 -27.80
C TYR A 915 33.03 -10.50 -28.80
N PHE A 916 32.65 -11.74 -29.07
CA PHE A 916 33.30 -12.56 -30.09
C PHE A 916 32.31 -13.51 -30.79
N PRO A 917 32.58 -13.89 -32.05
CA PRO A 917 31.79 -14.88 -32.77
C PRO A 917 32.06 -16.28 -32.22
N VAL A 918 31.01 -16.96 -31.78
CA VAL A 918 31.10 -18.31 -31.19
C VAL A 918 31.62 -19.34 -32.19
N SER A 919 31.41 -19.12 -33.49
CA SER A 919 31.89 -19.97 -34.58
C SER A 919 33.41 -20.12 -34.66
N HIS A 920 34.19 -19.28 -33.96
CA HIS A 920 35.65 -19.38 -33.88
C HIS A 920 36.13 -20.24 -32.69
N THR A 921 35.19 -20.84 -31.95
CA THR A 921 35.44 -21.75 -30.84
C THR A 921 34.94 -23.16 -31.14
N TRP A 922 35.51 -24.17 -30.49
CA TRP A 922 34.96 -25.52 -30.52
C TRP A 922 33.78 -25.59 -29.55
N PRO A 923 32.63 -26.17 -29.96
CA PRO A 923 31.56 -26.44 -29.01
C PRO A 923 32.08 -27.40 -27.93
N PRO A 924 31.57 -27.30 -26.70
CA PRO A 924 31.90 -28.23 -25.61
C PRO A 924 31.43 -29.67 -25.88
N LEU A 925 30.63 -29.88 -26.94
CA LEU A 925 30.03 -31.14 -27.34
C LEU A 925 30.70 -31.68 -28.62
N ARG A 926 31.03 -32.98 -28.63
CA ARG A 926 31.56 -33.68 -29.82
C ARG A 926 30.47 -34.28 -30.72
N SER A 927 29.35 -34.70 -30.12
CA SER A 927 28.25 -35.36 -30.82
C SER A 927 27.54 -34.41 -31.78
N ARG A 928 27.33 -34.84 -33.03
CA ARG A 928 26.48 -34.10 -33.98
C ARG A 928 25.03 -34.17 -33.54
N ILE A 929 24.27 -33.10 -33.77
CA ILE A 929 22.87 -33.01 -33.39
C ILE A 929 22.01 -33.01 -34.65
N LYS A 930 21.14 -34.01 -34.77
CA LYS A 930 20.14 -34.09 -35.84
C LYS A 930 18.76 -33.86 -35.25
N LEU A 931 17.97 -32.95 -35.82
CA LEU A 931 16.65 -32.57 -35.32
C LEU A 931 15.59 -32.75 -36.40
N LEU A 932 14.71 -33.73 -36.23
CA LEU A 932 13.48 -33.88 -37.00
C LEU A 932 12.32 -33.30 -36.17
N TYR A 933 11.84 -32.11 -36.53
CA TYR A 933 10.81 -31.40 -35.76
C TYR A 933 9.50 -31.26 -36.54
N THR A 934 8.41 -31.82 -36.00
CA THR A 934 7.07 -31.71 -36.58
C THR A 934 6.22 -30.67 -35.84
N VAL A 935 5.62 -29.74 -36.59
CA VAL A 935 4.67 -28.75 -36.06
C VAL A 935 3.44 -28.63 -36.94
N ARG A 936 2.35 -28.06 -36.40
CA ARG A 936 1.14 -27.82 -37.18
C ARG A 936 1.30 -26.62 -38.09
N HIS A 937 1.69 -25.48 -37.52
CA HIS A 937 1.89 -24.23 -38.25
C HIS A 937 3.31 -23.71 -38.04
N ILE A 938 3.84 -22.91 -38.96
CA ILE A 938 5.19 -22.34 -38.84
C ILE A 938 5.35 -21.44 -37.60
N SER A 939 4.26 -20.81 -37.17
CA SER A 939 4.22 -20.02 -35.92
C SER A 939 4.40 -20.87 -34.66
N ASP A 940 4.26 -22.19 -34.76
CA ASP A 940 4.32 -23.10 -33.63
C ASP A 940 5.75 -23.56 -33.31
N VAL A 941 6.74 -23.18 -34.13
CA VAL A 941 8.16 -23.53 -33.92
C VAL A 941 8.69 -22.80 -32.69
N ALA A 942 8.54 -23.42 -31.51
CA ALA A 942 8.88 -22.84 -30.20
C ALA A 942 10.36 -22.51 -30.04
N ALA A 943 11.20 -23.37 -30.62
CA ALA A 943 12.63 -23.44 -30.40
C ALA A 943 13.42 -22.63 -31.42
N MET A 944 12.77 -21.82 -32.26
CA MET A 944 13.43 -21.16 -33.39
C MET A 944 14.63 -20.32 -32.95
N THR A 945 14.54 -19.65 -31.79
CA THR A 945 15.67 -18.87 -31.25
C THR A 945 16.87 -19.76 -30.90
N THR A 946 16.63 -20.93 -30.31
CA THR A 946 17.70 -21.87 -29.90
C THR A 946 18.26 -22.61 -31.11
N ILE A 947 17.42 -23.02 -32.05
CA ILE A 947 17.82 -23.63 -33.33
C ILE A 947 18.69 -22.65 -34.12
N LYS A 948 18.23 -21.40 -34.29
CA LYS A 948 18.98 -20.35 -34.98
C LYS A 948 20.28 -20.01 -34.26
N ALA A 949 20.25 -19.82 -32.94
CA ALA A 949 21.47 -19.56 -32.17
C ALA A 949 22.49 -20.69 -32.34
N LEU A 950 22.05 -21.94 -32.33
CA LEU A 950 22.92 -23.11 -32.51
C LEU A 950 23.47 -23.20 -33.93
N GLY A 951 22.62 -23.03 -34.94
CA GLY A 951 23.05 -23.05 -36.34
C GLY A 951 24.01 -21.92 -36.69
N LEU A 952 23.82 -20.71 -36.13
CA LEU A 952 24.75 -19.59 -36.32
C LEU A 952 26.05 -19.74 -35.54
N SER A 953 25.98 -20.32 -34.33
CA SER A 953 27.17 -20.53 -33.50
C SER A 953 28.04 -21.68 -34.02
N TYR A 954 27.41 -22.78 -34.43
CA TYR A 954 28.08 -24.01 -34.86
C TYR A 954 27.32 -24.67 -36.03
N PRO A 955 27.43 -24.14 -37.25
CA PRO A 955 26.67 -24.64 -38.41
C PRO A 955 26.87 -26.14 -38.70
N TRP A 956 28.06 -26.67 -38.42
CA TRP A 956 28.39 -28.09 -38.62
C TRP A 956 27.86 -29.01 -37.51
N LEU A 957 27.40 -28.46 -36.38
CA LEU A 957 26.93 -29.23 -35.23
C LEU A 957 25.46 -29.61 -35.36
N LEU A 958 24.65 -28.80 -36.05
CA LEU A 958 23.21 -28.98 -36.17
C LEU A 958 22.79 -29.27 -37.61
N GLN A 959 22.10 -30.39 -37.81
CA GLN A 959 21.28 -30.64 -38.98
C GLN A 959 19.82 -30.68 -38.55
N SER A 960 18.99 -29.76 -39.06
CA SER A 960 17.57 -29.74 -38.70
C SER A 960 16.65 -29.83 -39.91
N THR A 961 15.56 -30.58 -39.75
CA THR A 961 14.49 -30.77 -40.73
C THR A 961 13.16 -30.52 -40.01
N ILE A 962 12.44 -29.49 -40.43
CA ILE A 962 11.20 -29.04 -39.80
C ILE A 962 10.02 -29.30 -40.74
N HIS A 963 9.10 -30.18 -40.34
CA HIS A 963 7.88 -30.50 -41.09
C HIS A 963 6.70 -29.69 -40.53
N VAL A 964 5.98 -28.98 -41.43
CA VAL A 964 4.83 -28.13 -41.06
C VAL A 964 3.58 -28.65 -41.75
N THR A 965 2.59 -29.14 -40.99
CA THR A 965 1.44 -29.86 -41.59
C THR A 965 0.38 -28.98 -42.23
N ASP A 966 0.18 -27.76 -41.74
CA ASP A 966 -0.96 -26.91 -42.10
C ASP A 966 -0.47 -25.47 -42.30
N THR A 967 -0.32 -25.02 -43.55
CA THR A 967 -0.26 -23.59 -43.86
C THR A 967 -1.66 -23.16 -44.29
N THR A 968 -2.41 -22.58 -43.35
CA THR A 968 -3.77 -22.12 -43.56
C THR A 968 -3.77 -20.84 -44.41
N SER A 969 -3.41 -20.94 -45.69
CA SER A 969 -4.08 -20.12 -46.69
C SER A 969 -5.48 -20.70 -46.83
N GLY A 970 -6.51 -19.93 -46.48
CA GLY A 970 -7.92 -20.36 -46.51
C GLY A 970 -8.34 -21.01 -47.84
N PRO A 971 -9.53 -21.63 -47.91
CA PRO A 971 -9.98 -22.39 -49.07
C PRO A 971 -9.75 -21.57 -50.34
N ARG A 972 -8.72 -21.95 -51.11
CA ARG A 972 -8.43 -21.36 -52.40
C ARG A 972 -9.64 -21.66 -53.26
N THR A 973 -10.41 -20.61 -53.57
CA THR A 973 -11.45 -20.67 -54.59
C THR A 973 -10.79 -21.19 -55.87
N SER A 974 -11.17 -22.41 -56.21
CA SER A 974 -10.60 -23.24 -57.25
C SER A 974 -10.87 -22.65 -58.64
N THR A 975 -10.00 -21.78 -59.15
CA THR A 975 -10.07 -21.35 -60.57
C THR A 975 -8.74 -21.02 -61.24
N SER A 976 -7.57 -21.25 -60.64
CA SER A 976 -6.30 -21.13 -61.39
C SER A 976 -5.38 -22.33 -61.18
N SER A 977 -4.91 -22.84 -62.30
CA SER A 977 -4.07 -24.01 -62.52
C SER A 977 -2.95 -24.15 -61.50
N ALA A 978 -2.91 -25.33 -60.87
CA ALA A 978 -1.92 -25.76 -59.91
C ALA A 978 -0.53 -25.86 -60.56
N SER A 979 0.36 -24.90 -60.26
CA SER A 979 1.79 -25.16 -60.21
C SER A 979 2.10 -25.71 -58.80
N SER A 980 2.42 -27.00 -58.74
CA SER A 980 2.76 -27.77 -57.53
C SER A 980 4.12 -27.37 -56.95
N ASP A 981 4.32 -26.10 -56.66
CA ASP A 981 5.58 -25.59 -56.14
C ASP A 981 5.63 -25.84 -54.63
N SER A 982 5.89 -27.09 -54.24
CA SER A 982 6.24 -27.49 -52.88
C SER A 982 7.69 -27.08 -52.58
N SER A 983 8.01 -25.79 -52.74
CA SER A 983 9.38 -25.31 -52.58
C SER A 983 9.80 -25.52 -51.12
N VAL A 984 10.73 -26.46 -50.90
CA VAL A 984 11.42 -26.64 -49.62
C VAL A 984 12.16 -25.34 -49.31
N TYR A 985 11.88 -24.74 -48.16
CA TYR A 985 12.60 -23.53 -47.75
C TYR A 985 13.87 -23.96 -47.03
N GLN A 986 15.01 -23.85 -47.71
CA GLN A 986 16.31 -23.93 -47.05
C GLN A 986 16.52 -22.66 -46.21
N THR A 987 16.75 -22.86 -44.92
CA THR A 987 17.19 -21.81 -44.00
C THR A 987 18.66 -22.03 -43.66
N GLU A 988 19.33 -21.01 -43.14
CA GLU A 988 20.74 -21.10 -42.71
C GLU A 988 21.01 -22.20 -41.67
N PHE A 989 19.97 -22.76 -41.06
CA PHE A 989 20.07 -23.71 -39.95
C PHE A 989 19.20 -24.98 -40.15
N GLY A 990 18.67 -25.21 -41.36
CA GLY A 990 17.92 -26.42 -41.68
C GLY A 990 16.88 -26.26 -42.80
N GLU A 991 16.20 -27.35 -43.12
CA GLU A 991 15.16 -27.39 -44.14
C GLU A 991 13.78 -27.28 -43.51
N ILE A 992 12.91 -26.43 -44.07
CA ILE A 992 11.50 -26.37 -43.71
C ILE A 992 10.69 -26.96 -44.85
N HIS A 993 9.97 -28.03 -44.55
CA HIS A 993 9.09 -28.75 -45.46
C HIS A 993 7.63 -28.31 -45.19
N PRO A 994 7.13 -27.27 -45.88
CA PRO A 994 5.75 -26.83 -45.73
C PRO A 994 4.78 -27.87 -46.29
N HIS A 995 3.59 -27.98 -45.69
CA HIS A 995 2.56 -28.95 -46.07
C HIS A 995 3.00 -30.42 -45.98
N SER A 996 4.07 -30.71 -45.24
CA SER A 996 4.54 -32.06 -45.00
C SER A 996 4.18 -32.50 -43.60
N ARG A 997 3.58 -33.69 -43.48
CA ARG A 997 3.35 -34.38 -42.21
C ARG A 997 4.35 -35.52 -42.11
N VAL A 998 4.98 -35.64 -40.95
CA VAL A 998 5.77 -36.83 -40.63
C VAL A 998 4.81 -38.02 -40.49
N THR A 999 4.77 -38.84 -41.53
CA THR A 999 4.17 -40.17 -41.58
C THR A 999 5.24 -41.23 -41.31
N GLU A 1000 4.81 -42.47 -41.08
CA GLU A 1000 5.72 -43.61 -40.96
C GLU A 1000 6.64 -43.75 -42.18
N GLU A 1001 6.12 -43.51 -43.38
CA GLU A 1001 6.91 -43.54 -44.63
C GLU A 1001 8.00 -42.46 -44.66
N THR A 1002 7.63 -41.20 -44.40
CA THR A 1002 8.61 -40.10 -44.36
C THR A 1002 9.65 -40.26 -43.25
N LEU A 1003 9.24 -40.82 -42.10
CA LEU A 1003 10.16 -41.12 -41.02
C LEU A 1003 11.09 -42.27 -41.40
N SER A 1004 10.58 -43.31 -42.05
CA SER A 1004 11.39 -44.43 -42.56
C SER A 1004 12.41 -43.94 -43.58
N GLN A 1005 12.04 -43.03 -44.48
CA GLN A 1005 12.96 -42.38 -45.41
C GLN A 1005 14.06 -41.61 -44.66
N TYR A 1006 13.70 -40.78 -43.68
CA TYR A 1006 14.66 -40.06 -42.85
C TYR A 1006 15.62 -41.02 -42.12
N LEU A 1007 15.12 -42.15 -41.61
CA LEU A 1007 15.94 -43.18 -40.96
C LEU A 1007 16.85 -43.94 -41.94
N HIS A 1008 16.43 -44.16 -43.19
CA HIS A 1008 17.28 -44.69 -44.26
C HIS A 1008 18.47 -43.77 -44.51
N GLU A 1009 18.22 -42.47 -44.69
CA GLU A 1009 19.25 -41.45 -44.89
C GLU A 1009 20.19 -41.36 -43.69
N LEU A 1010 19.61 -41.41 -42.48
CA LEU A 1010 20.36 -41.42 -41.23
C LEU A 1010 21.34 -42.60 -41.19
N ARG A 1011 20.89 -43.82 -41.53
CA ARG A 1011 21.72 -45.04 -41.56
C ARG A 1011 22.79 -44.98 -42.65
N ALA A 1012 22.44 -44.53 -43.85
CA ALA A 1012 23.35 -44.43 -44.99
C ALA A 1012 24.52 -43.46 -44.74
N SER A 1013 24.29 -42.38 -43.98
CA SER A 1013 25.32 -41.37 -43.71
C SER A 1013 26.49 -41.87 -42.85
N SER A 1014 26.33 -42.96 -42.10
CA SER A 1014 27.41 -43.62 -41.34
C SER A 1014 26.94 -44.94 -40.74
N GLU A 1015 27.26 -46.09 -41.35
CA GLU A 1015 26.85 -47.40 -40.83
C GLU A 1015 27.44 -47.71 -39.44
N GLN A 1016 28.55 -47.06 -39.05
CA GLN A 1016 29.26 -47.31 -37.79
C GLN A 1016 29.03 -46.25 -36.69
N ALA A 1017 28.30 -45.16 -36.98
CA ALA A 1017 28.08 -44.13 -35.97
C ALA A 1017 27.21 -44.64 -34.81
N LYS A 1018 27.67 -44.43 -33.58
CA LYS A 1018 26.87 -44.67 -32.38
C LYS A 1018 25.83 -43.58 -32.24
N ARG A 1019 24.55 -43.94 -32.24
CA ARG A 1019 23.44 -42.99 -32.22
C ARG A 1019 22.64 -43.13 -30.95
N ARG A 1020 22.15 -42.01 -30.44
CA ARG A 1020 21.12 -41.99 -29.42
C ARG A 1020 19.94 -41.18 -29.90
N ILE A 1021 18.76 -41.78 -29.91
CA ILE A 1021 17.54 -41.21 -30.47
C ILE A 1021 16.61 -40.80 -29.33
N VAL A 1022 16.22 -39.54 -29.31
CA VAL A 1022 15.28 -38.96 -28.35
C VAL A 1022 13.96 -38.70 -29.06
N ILE A 1023 12.90 -39.35 -28.59
CA ILE A 1023 11.54 -39.24 -29.14
C ILE A 1023 10.69 -38.45 -28.15
N ALA A 1024 10.10 -37.32 -28.57
CA ALA A 1024 9.26 -36.51 -27.68
C ALA A 1024 8.09 -35.84 -28.39
N GLY A 1025 6.87 -35.94 -27.85
CA GLY A 1025 5.69 -35.37 -28.48
C GLY A 1025 4.38 -35.92 -27.91
N PRO A 1026 3.26 -35.73 -28.62
CA PRO A 1026 2.00 -36.39 -28.31
C PRO A 1026 2.15 -37.91 -28.31
N GLU A 1027 1.38 -38.61 -27.49
CA GLU A 1027 1.50 -40.07 -27.30
C GLU A 1027 1.39 -40.86 -28.61
N SER A 1028 0.45 -40.50 -29.49
CA SER A 1028 0.29 -41.14 -30.81
C SER A 1028 1.49 -40.94 -31.74
N PHE A 1029 2.13 -39.77 -31.68
CA PHE A 1029 3.36 -39.49 -32.44
C PHE A 1029 4.54 -40.29 -31.86
N CYS A 1030 4.68 -40.30 -30.54
CA CYS A 1030 5.71 -41.06 -29.83
C CYS A 1030 5.61 -42.56 -30.12
N ALA A 1031 4.40 -43.12 -30.10
CA ALA A 1031 4.17 -44.53 -30.40
C ALA A 1031 4.58 -44.88 -31.85
N MET A 1032 4.15 -44.08 -32.83
CA MET A 1032 4.55 -44.25 -34.23
C MET A 1032 6.06 -44.12 -34.41
N ALA A 1033 6.68 -43.06 -33.87
CA ALA A 1033 8.12 -42.86 -34.02
C ALA A 1033 8.93 -43.98 -33.35
N TYR A 1034 8.48 -44.47 -32.19
CA TYR A 1034 9.13 -45.58 -31.50
C TYR A 1034 9.03 -46.87 -32.29
N SER A 1035 7.83 -47.23 -32.80
CA SER A 1035 7.64 -48.45 -33.60
C SER A 1035 8.42 -48.41 -34.91
N THR A 1036 8.49 -47.26 -35.58
CA THR A 1036 9.26 -47.11 -36.81
C THR A 1036 10.76 -47.23 -36.53
N CYS A 1037 11.28 -46.62 -35.45
CA CYS A 1037 12.69 -46.77 -35.07
C CYS A 1037 13.05 -48.23 -34.73
N THR A 1038 12.23 -48.94 -33.98
CA THR A 1038 12.51 -50.35 -33.64
C THR A 1038 12.40 -51.26 -34.87
N ALA A 1039 11.43 -51.04 -35.76
CA ALA A 1039 11.33 -51.75 -37.04
C ALA A 1039 12.57 -51.53 -37.92
N PHE A 1040 13.27 -50.41 -37.74
CA PHE A 1040 14.50 -50.09 -38.45
C PHE A 1040 15.78 -50.69 -37.86
N GLY A 1041 15.66 -51.40 -36.74
CA GLY A 1041 16.76 -52.07 -36.05
C GLY A 1041 17.51 -51.22 -35.03
N PHE A 1042 16.92 -50.13 -34.54
CA PHE A 1042 17.47 -49.42 -33.37
C PHE A 1042 17.10 -50.17 -32.08
N ASP A 1043 18.10 -50.44 -31.24
CA ASP A 1043 17.89 -51.14 -29.97
C ASP A 1043 17.16 -50.24 -28.97
N CYS A 1044 16.38 -50.85 -28.08
CA CYS A 1044 15.65 -50.11 -27.03
C CYS A 1044 16.58 -49.27 -26.14
N SER A 1045 17.85 -49.66 -25.98
CA SER A 1045 18.86 -48.90 -25.23
C SER A 1045 19.29 -47.59 -25.91
N ASP A 1046 19.14 -47.51 -27.24
CA ASP A 1046 19.50 -46.33 -28.02
C ASP A 1046 18.35 -45.31 -28.06
N LEU A 1047 17.14 -45.74 -27.70
CA LEU A 1047 15.92 -44.94 -27.72
C LEU A 1047 15.63 -44.35 -26.33
N VAL A 1048 15.36 -43.05 -26.28
CA VAL A 1048 14.85 -42.36 -25.09
C VAL A 1048 13.49 -41.78 -25.40
N LEU A 1049 12.46 -42.26 -24.70
CA LEU A 1049 11.08 -41.86 -24.92
C LEU A 1049 10.62 -40.83 -23.89
N TYR A 1050 10.18 -39.66 -24.37
CA TYR A 1050 9.57 -38.60 -23.58
C TYR A 1050 8.10 -38.41 -23.99
N SER A 1051 7.26 -39.36 -23.58
CA SER A 1051 5.79 -39.28 -23.72
C SER A 1051 5.15 -38.65 -22.47
N PRO A 1052 3.94 -38.04 -22.56
CA PRO A 1052 3.18 -37.60 -21.40
C PRO A 1052 2.79 -38.73 -20.43
N GLY A 1053 2.63 -39.96 -20.93
CA GLY A 1053 2.27 -41.14 -20.12
C GLY A 1053 3.45 -41.85 -19.46
N THR A 1054 4.68 -41.59 -19.91
CA THR A 1054 5.91 -42.18 -19.34
C THR A 1054 6.50 -41.20 -18.32
N VAL A 1055 6.10 -41.35 -17.06
CA VAL A 1055 6.64 -40.58 -15.92
C VAL A 1055 7.83 -41.29 -15.28
N THR A 1056 7.87 -42.61 -15.36
CA THR A 1056 8.91 -43.51 -14.82
C THR A 1056 10.01 -43.80 -15.81
#